data_AF-A0A9P4TCJ4-F1
#
_entry.id   AF-A0A9P4TCJ4-F1
#
_cell.length_a   1.000
_cell.length_b   1.000
_cell.length_c   1.000
_cell.angle_alpha   90.00
_cell.angle_beta   90.00
_cell.angle_gamma   90.00
#
_symmetry.space_group_name_H-M   'P 1'
#
loop_
_entity.id
_entity.type
_entity.pdbx_description
1 polymer ?
#
loop_
_entity_poly.entity_id
_entity_poly.type
_entity_poly.pdbx_seq_one_letter_code
_entity_poly.pdbx_strand_id
1 'polypeptide(L)'
;MAGIKRDSAAAAPAKVKKDKSEKKSSKSDAKNAVKSAKKSKKVADDLEESDTTEQENGYNGFSANPDVDMADSDSEEQPKAKTQKRKAEDQPAEKKKKSKYETPKEISSKLADMHASNSREAHQKQKALAKERKNAKPNADVIERSKKLWEKLRLKSHIEKDERKELVKELFDIITGRVKDFVFKHDSVRVIQTAIKYSTMEQRRMIARELKGEFKVLSEGKYSKFLIAKLVEKGDPEIRDLIITEFYGHVKRMINHPEAAWIMDDIYRAVATPEQKNRMLREWYGAEFSIQGLGPQGTESADLATILEESPEKRKPIMSYLENQINSLIQKKLNGFTMLHDAMLQYFLVCEPGTEQANDFLEHLKPDPTLKEGEEADNVDLMKNLAFTKSGSRLVSLCFAYGTAKDRKLFLRPYKDTVEIMAFDQYAHHVLLAALAVTDDTKLSSKSIYSELLPSNDALPEKVLNLCNDARARTVLLYPFAADAKWFLDDNTRERLAEVYAIREKTSKKDPNTRLQEITKSIEAPLLNAITARAADFASFTFGLQFMGEILVGAPEVEPKTRKEALTEVARLSQSILDASLPASGGDTKATSHGKNMLKTLVQGGKFDPKTKKVVPVTPALGFADMLWAEIKSNVIDWATGEGSFVIVALTEAEGFEKKSEVLKALKKDKKKLEAAAGPAKPKDADKNAKKGKKGDKKDDAPRGNAGARILLEKL
;
A
#
# COMPACT_ATOMS: atom_id res chain seq x y z
N MET A 1 21.90 44.46 -44.01
CA MET A 1 21.90 45.95 -44.04
C MET A 1 20.78 46.45 -43.13
N ALA A 2 20.89 47.68 -42.60
CA ALA A 2 19.91 48.50 -41.83
C ALA A 2 18.70 47.82 -41.10
N GLY A 3 18.43 48.05 -39.81
CA GLY A 3 19.18 48.82 -38.79
C GLY A 3 18.34 49.20 -37.53
N ILE A 4 19.03 49.77 -36.52
CA ILE A 4 18.50 50.63 -35.43
C ILE A 4 17.61 49.99 -34.32
N LYS A 5 18.27 49.52 -33.24
CA LYS A 5 18.19 49.94 -31.81
C LYS A 5 16.86 50.32 -31.09
N ARG A 6 16.78 49.83 -29.83
CA ARG A 6 16.27 50.42 -28.55
C ARG A 6 14.84 50.14 -28.05
N ASP A 7 14.78 49.24 -27.05
CA ASP A 7 14.37 49.45 -25.65
C ASP A 7 12.98 49.97 -25.19
N SER A 8 12.59 49.43 -24.02
CA SER A 8 11.65 49.97 -23.00
C SER A 8 10.11 49.90 -23.19
N ALA A 9 9.54 48.82 -22.64
CA ALA A 9 8.55 48.80 -21.55
C ALA A 9 7.18 49.53 -21.61
N ALA A 10 6.15 48.74 -21.25
CA ALA A 10 4.98 49.06 -20.41
C ALA A 10 3.66 49.60 -21.03
N ALA A 11 2.60 49.39 -20.23
CA ALA A 11 1.19 49.83 -20.34
C ALA A 11 0.21 49.02 -21.23
N ALA A 12 -1.05 49.04 -20.80
CA ALA A 12 -2.23 48.36 -21.37
C ALA A 12 -3.09 49.39 -22.19
N PRO A 13 -4.29 49.11 -22.77
CA PRO A 13 -5.33 48.16 -22.32
C PRO A 13 -6.12 47.41 -23.44
N ALA A 14 -7.15 46.66 -23.00
CA ALA A 14 -8.22 46.07 -23.82
C ALA A 14 -9.19 47.17 -24.40
N LYS A 15 -10.21 46.91 -25.22
CA LYS A 15 -11.00 45.68 -25.51
C LYS A 15 -11.17 45.54 -27.06
N VAL A 16 -12.31 45.32 -27.75
CA VAL A 16 -13.76 45.23 -27.44
C VAL A 16 -14.46 44.37 -28.51
N LYS A 17 -15.31 43.38 -28.10
CA LYS A 17 -16.70 43.10 -28.57
C LYS A 17 -17.15 41.68 -28.15
N LYS A 18 -18.42 41.39 -27.82
CA LYS A 18 -19.63 42.26 -27.85
C LYS A 18 -20.62 41.98 -26.72
N ASP A 19 -21.44 43.00 -26.48
CA ASP A 19 -22.57 43.24 -25.57
C ASP A 19 -23.60 42.07 -25.43
N LYS A 20 -24.29 41.85 -24.29
CA LYS A 20 -25.18 42.73 -23.47
C LYS A 20 -26.48 43.19 -24.18
N SER A 21 -27.65 43.37 -23.53
CA SER A 21 -28.20 42.88 -22.25
C SER A 21 -29.63 43.43 -22.00
N GLU A 22 -30.56 42.62 -21.47
CA GLU A 22 -31.75 43.02 -20.64
C GLU A 22 -32.75 44.08 -21.23
N LYS A 23 -33.93 44.41 -20.66
CA LYS A 23 -34.66 44.02 -19.43
C LYS A 23 -36.21 44.04 -19.63
N LYS A 24 -36.99 43.87 -18.54
CA LYS A 24 -38.45 43.61 -18.52
C LYS A 24 -39.35 44.85 -18.62
N SER A 25 -40.51 44.72 -19.26
CA SER A 25 -41.71 45.58 -19.15
C SER A 25 -42.92 44.78 -18.61
N SER A 26 -44.18 45.27 -18.64
CA SER A 26 -45.31 44.59 -17.95
C SER A 26 -46.75 44.90 -18.43
N LYS A 27 -47.66 43.96 -18.11
CA LYS A 27 -49.14 44.04 -17.97
C LYS A 27 -50.08 43.90 -19.20
N SER A 28 -51.18 43.17 -18.95
CA SER A 28 -52.51 43.13 -19.63
C SER A 28 -52.56 42.78 -21.14
N ASP A 29 -53.60 42.11 -21.67
CA ASP A 29 -54.94 41.82 -21.13
C ASP A 29 -55.38 40.35 -21.28
N ALA A 30 -56.50 39.94 -20.67
CA ALA A 30 -56.78 38.49 -20.43
C ALA A 30 -58.21 37.98 -20.76
N LYS A 31 -58.28 37.00 -21.68
CA LYS A 31 -59.36 36.02 -21.97
C LYS A 31 -58.81 34.96 -22.96
N ASN A 32 -59.39 33.77 -23.16
CA ASN A 32 -60.60 33.16 -22.57
C ASN A 32 -60.39 31.64 -22.33
N ALA A 33 -61.01 31.09 -21.26
CA ALA A 33 -61.37 29.68 -20.91
C ALA A 33 -60.60 28.44 -21.48
N VAL A 34 -60.43 27.31 -20.79
CA VAL A 34 -61.25 26.66 -19.72
C VAL A 34 -60.37 26.04 -18.59
N LYS A 35 -60.99 25.87 -17.41
CA LYS A 35 -60.57 25.19 -16.15
C LYS A 35 -59.78 23.86 -16.34
N SER A 36 -58.75 23.49 -15.57
CA SER A 36 -58.52 23.44 -14.08
C SER A 36 -59.26 22.27 -13.37
N ALA A 37 -58.75 21.61 -12.32
CA ALA A 37 -57.79 21.98 -11.25
C ALA A 37 -56.77 20.83 -10.93
N LYS A 38 -55.74 20.88 -10.04
CA LYS A 38 -55.45 21.57 -8.75
C LYS A 38 -56.29 21.02 -7.56
N LYS A 39 -55.78 20.82 -6.32
CA LYS A 39 -54.44 21.04 -5.70
C LYS A 39 -54.36 20.43 -4.26
N SER A 40 -53.15 20.39 -3.68
CA SER A 40 -52.78 20.71 -2.26
C SER A 40 -53.06 19.72 -1.11
N LYS A 41 -52.36 19.78 0.06
CA LYS A 41 -51.00 20.29 0.48
C LYS A 41 -50.86 20.11 2.02
N LYS A 42 -49.62 20.02 2.54
CA LYS A 42 -49.11 20.30 3.93
C LYS A 42 -48.56 19.06 4.68
N VAL A 43 -47.65 19.17 5.66
CA VAL A 43 -46.46 20.05 5.91
C VAL A 43 -45.78 19.59 7.24
N ALA A 44 -44.52 19.99 7.46
CA ALA A 44 -43.78 20.12 8.74
C ALA A 44 -42.72 19.05 9.11
N ASP A 45 -41.58 19.61 9.54
CA ASP A 45 -40.65 19.30 10.63
C ASP A 45 -39.80 18.00 10.65
N ASP A 46 -38.52 18.20 10.30
CA ASP A 46 -37.38 18.29 11.24
C ASP A 46 -36.94 17.03 12.04
N LEU A 47 -35.80 16.46 11.64
CA LEU A 47 -34.57 16.39 12.47
C LEU A 47 -33.39 15.86 11.63
N GLU A 48 -32.17 16.29 11.95
CA GLU A 48 -30.92 15.81 11.35
C GLU A 48 -30.38 14.59 12.12
N GLU A 49 -29.82 13.61 11.40
CA GLU A 49 -28.69 12.84 11.91
C GLU A 49 -27.78 12.47 10.73
N SER A 50 -26.49 12.77 10.84
CA SER A 50 -25.48 12.52 9.81
C SER A 50 -24.55 11.39 10.25
N ASP A 51 -24.26 10.48 9.33
CA ASP A 51 -23.05 9.65 9.41
C ASP A 51 -22.35 9.67 8.06
N THR A 52 -21.10 10.13 8.06
CA THR A 52 -20.26 10.33 6.88
C THR A 52 -18.91 9.66 7.09
N THR A 53 -18.75 8.43 6.59
CA THR A 53 -17.44 7.76 6.49
C THR A 53 -17.35 6.86 5.24
N GLU A 54 -17.37 7.47 4.05
CA GLU A 54 -16.80 6.80 2.87
C GLU A 54 -15.28 6.92 2.89
N GLN A 55 -14.57 5.79 3.02
CA GLN A 55 -13.13 5.70 2.79
C GLN A 55 -12.88 5.03 1.44
N GLU A 56 -12.23 5.76 0.53
CA GLU A 56 -11.71 5.18 -0.71
C GLU A 56 -10.45 4.33 -0.46
N ASN A 57 -10.16 3.45 -1.42
CA ASN A 57 -8.87 2.79 -1.65
C ASN A 57 -8.37 1.80 -0.59
N GLY A 58 -8.77 0.52 -0.77
CA GLY A 58 -8.08 -0.65 -0.22
C GLY A 58 -8.20 -1.85 -1.15
N TYR A 59 -7.06 -2.41 -1.60
CA TYR A 59 -7.02 -3.63 -2.42
C TYR A 59 -7.61 -4.79 -1.61
N ASN A 60 -8.79 -5.29 -2.04
CA ASN A 60 -9.71 -6.00 -1.15
C ASN A 60 -9.35 -7.48 -0.94
N GLY A 61 -8.34 -7.72 -0.11
CA GLY A 61 -7.97 -9.05 0.37
C GLY A 61 -9.05 -9.67 1.25
N PHE A 62 -9.78 -10.65 0.70
CA PHE A 62 -10.70 -11.53 1.42
C PHE A 62 -11.94 -10.88 2.12
N SER A 63 -12.36 -9.69 1.69
CA SER A 63 -13.64 -9.11 2.13
C SER A 63 -14.83 -9.75 1.41
N ALA A 64 -15.32 -10.88 1.92
CA ALA A 64 -16.59 -11.47 1.51
C ALA A 64 -17.78 -10.66 2.08
N ASN A 65 -18.04 -9.48 1.50
CA ASN A 65 -19.10 -8.56 1.92
C ASN A 65 -20.44 -9.31 2.10
N PRO A 66 -21.04 -9.36 3.30
CA PRO A 66 -22.14 -10.29 3.56
C PRO A 66 -23.47 -9.91 2.92
N ASP A 67 -23.61 -8.66 2.48
CA ASP A 67 -24.89 -8.01 2.17
C ASP A 67 -24.93 -7.42 0.74
N VAL A 68 -24.36 -8.15 -0.22
CA VAL A 68 -24.57 -7.86 -1.65
C VAL A 68 -25.88 -8.52 -2.12
N ASP A 69 -27.01 -7.88 -1.87
CA ASP A 69 -28.33 -8.36 -2.32
C ASP A 69 -28.51 -8.19 -3.85
N MET A 70 -27.87 -9.10 -4.59
CA MET A 70 -28.06 -9.27 -6.03
C MET A 70 -29.48 -9.80 -6.30
N ALA A 71 -30.38 -8.88 -6.61
CA ALA A 71 -31.75 -9.18 -7.03
C ALA A 71 -31.78 -10.08 -8.28
N ASP A 72 -32.83 -10.90 -8.39
CA ASP A 72 -32.96 -11.96 -9.39
C ASP A 72 -33.36 -11.39 -10.77
N SER A 73 -32.36 -10.87 -11.50
CA SER A 73 -32.52 -10.35 -12.86
C SER A 73 -32.52 -11.49 -13.88
N ASP A 74 -33.66 -12.16 -14.03
CA ASP A 74 -33.91 -13.12 -15.12
C ASP A 74 -33.93 -12.37 -16.46
N SER A 75 -32.82 -12.41 -17.20
CA SER A 75 -32.60 -11.62 -18.41
C SER A 75 -32.44 -12.50 -19.65
N GLU A 76 -33.46 -12.52 -20.51
CA GLU A 76 -33.43 -13.17 -21.82
C GLU A 76 -32.35 -12.54 -22.73
N GLU A 77 -31.69 -13.36 -23.56
CA GLU A 77 -30.76 -12.83 -24.58
C GLU A 77 -31.51 -12.09 -25.69
N GLN A 78 -31.06 -10.87 -26.03
CA GLN A 78 -31.33 -10.27 -27.33
C GLN A 78 -30.01 -9.95 -28.07
N PRO A 79 -29.95 -10.20 -29.40
CA PRO A 79 -28.70 -10.16 -30.16
C PRO A 79 -28.21 -8.73 -30.42
N LYS A 80 -26.88 -8.57 -30.51
CA LYS A 80 -26.23 -7.27 -30.71
C LYS A 80 -26.46 -6.69 -32.12
N ALA A 81 -26.82 -5.40 -32.11
CA ALA A 81 -26.50 -4.32 -33.07
C ALA A 81 -26.27 -4.63 -34.56
N LYS A 82 -26.98 -3.86 -35.40
CA LYS A 82 -26.78 -3.76 -36.86
C LYS A 82 -25.39 -3.22 -37.21
N THR A 83 -24.66 -3.89 -38.10
CA THR A 83 -23.45 -3.34 -38.75
C THR A 83 -23.79 -2.68 -40.10
N GLN A 84 -22.92 -1.80 -40.57
CA GLN A 84 -23.18 -0.85 -41.68
C GLN A 84 -23.07 -1.48 -43.08
N LYS A 85 -23.75 -0.89 -44.07
CA LYS A 85 -23.61 -1.24 -45.50
C LYS A 85 -22.24 -0.84 -46.05
N ARG A 86 -21.56 -1.77 -46.74
CA ARG A 86 -20.69 -1.49 -47.90
C ARG A 86 -21.03 -2.46 -49.03
N LYS A 87 -20.76 -2.06 -50.29
CA LYS A 87 -21.04 -2.86 -51.51
C LYS A 87 -19.79 -3.65 -51.93
N ALA A 88 -19.98 -4.87 -52.43
CA ALA A 88 -19.09 -5.52 -53.40
C ALA A 88 -19.83 -6.66 -54.14
N GLU A 89 -20.10 -6.42 -55.42
CA GLU A 89 -20.07 -7.32 -56.61
C GLU A 89 -20.63 -8.77 -56.64
N ASP A 90 -20.88 -9.21 -57.88
CA ASP A 90 -21.51 -10.48 -58.30
C ASP A 90 -20.54 -11.67 -58.35
N GLN A 91 -21.04 -12.87 -58.05
CA GLN A 91 -21.27 -13.92 -59.08
C GLN A 91 -22.06 -15.14 -58.55
N PRO A 92 -22.72 -15.93 -59.42
CA PRO A 92 -23.68 -16.97 -59.02
C PRO A 92 -23.10 -18.40 -58.97
N ALA A 93 -23.69 -19.27 -58.15
CA ALA A 93 -23.43 -20.72 -58.14
C ALA A 93 -24.72 -21.56 -58.14
N GLU A 94 -24.67 -22.66 -58.89
CA GLU A 94 -25.78 -23.46 -59.43
C GLU A 94 -26.91 -23.99 -58.52
N LYS A 95 -28.06 -24.27 -59.16
CA LYS A 95 -29.15 -25.10 -58.63
C LYS A 95 -28.82 -26.60 -58.77
N LYS A 96 -28.98 -27.43 -57.73
CA LYS A 96 -29.23 -28.88 -57.92
C LYS A 96 -30.39 -29.44 -57.06
N LYS A 97 -31.44 -29.83 -57.78
CA LYS A 97 -32.52 -30.81 -57.53
C LYS A 97 -33.08 -31.01 -56.10
N LYS A 98 -34.39 -30.76 -55.97
CA LYS A 98 -35.26 -31.39 -54.96
C LYS A 98 -35.39 -32.89 -55.22
N SER A 99 -35.50 -33.70 -54.17
CA SER A 99 -36.31 -34.93 -54.16
C SER A 99 -37.50 -34.72 -53.20
N LYS A 100 -38.62 -35.39 -53.46
CA LYS A 100 -39.78 -35.40 -52.54
C LYS A 100 -39.59 -36.52 -51.52
N TYR A 101 -40.00 -36.30 -50.28
CA TYR A 101 -40.87 -37.22 -49.54
C TYR A 101 -41.85 -36.40 -48.68
N GLU A 102 -42.87 -37.05 -48.15
CA GLU A 102 -44.18 -36.40 -47.91
C GLU A 102 -44.38 -35.92 -46.47
N THR A 103 -45.09 -34.80 -46.32
CA THR A 103 -45.53 -34.27 -45.01
C THR A 103 -46.94 -34.75 -44.67
N PRO A 104 -47.13 -35.44 -43.53
CA PRO A 104 -48.44 -35.61 -42.91
C PRO A 104 -49.02 -34.24 -42.48
N LYS A 105 -50.03 -33.75 -43.21
CA LYS A 105 -50.72 -32.48 -42.93
C LYS A 105 -51.69 -32.58 -41.75
N GLU A 106 -51.21 -32.90 -40.53
CA GLU A 106 -52.14 -33.04 -39.39
C GLU A 106 -51.60 -32.60 -38.01
N ILE A 107 -50.39 -32.03 -37.94
CA ILE A 107 -49.81 -31.52 -36.68
C ILE A 107 -49.86 -29.98 -36.60
N SER A 108 -49.86 -29.26 -37.73
CA SER A 108 -49.78 -27.79 -37.75
C SER A 108 -51.05 -27.07 -37.27
N SER A 109 -52.20 -27.74 -37.17
CA SER A 109 -53.44 -27.14 -36.67
C SER A 109 -53.44 -26.95 -35.14
N LYS A 110 -52.77 -27.81 -34.37
CA LYS A 110 -52.78 -27.74 -32.89
C LYS A 110 -51.83 -26.69 -32.28
N LEU A 111 -50.99 -26.06 -33.09
CA LEU A 111 -50.06 -24.99 -32.64
C LEU A 111 -50.58 -23.57 -32.93
N ALA A 112 -51.53 -23.39 -33.85
CA ALA A 112 -52.11 -22.09 -34.14
C ALA A 112 -53.06 -21.60 -33.03
N ASP A 113 -53.96 -22.48 -32.57
CA ASP A 113 -55.06 -22.11 -31.67
C ASP A 113 -54.60 -21.78 -30.23
N MET A 114 -53.37 -22.13 -29.84
CA MET A 114 -52.84 -21.80 -28.50
C MET A 114 -52.57 -20.30 -28.30
N HIS A 115 -52.39 -19.53 -29.38
CA HIS A 115 -52.09 -18.09 -29.32
C HIS A 115 -53.31 -17.20 -28.99
N ALA A 116 -54.50 -17.78 -28.81
CA ALA A 116 -55.70 -17.09 -28.32
C ALA A 116 -56.01 -17.32 -26.83
N SER A 117 -55.08 -17.94 -26.07
CA SER A 117 -55.24 -18.16 -24.62
C SER A 117 -54.51 -17.11 -23.77
N ASN A 118 -55.00 -16.91 -22.55
CA ASN A 118 -54.61 -15.79 -21.67
C ASN A 118 -53.09 -15.82 -21.38
N SER A 119 -52.37 -14.69 -21.46
CA SER A 119 -50.91 -14.65 -21.25
C SER A 119 -50.49 -15.19 -19.87
N ARG A 120 -51.37 -15.01 -18.86
CA ARG A 120 -51.25 -15.64 -17.54
C ARG A 120 -51.32 -17.16 -17.58
N GLU A 121 -52.21 -17.76 -18.37
CA GLU A 121 -52.32 -19.23 -18.49
C GLU A 121 -51.12 -19.83 -19.21
N ALA A 122 -50.66 -19.22 -20.31
CA ALA A 122 -49.47 -19.68 -21.02
C ALA A 122 -48.25 -19.70 -20.08
N HIS A 123 -48.03 -18.61 -19.35
CA HIS A 123 -46.98 -18.51 -18.35
C HIS A 123 -47.17 -19.46 -17.16
N GLN A 124 -48.41 -19.70 -16.70
CA GLN A 124 -48.70 -20.71 -15.67
C GLN A 124 -48.41 -22.14 -16.15
N LYS A 125 -48.79 -22.50 -17.38
CA LYS A 125 -48.52 -23.81 -17.99
C LYS A 125 -47.01 -24.01 -18.21
N GLN A 126 -46.29 -22.98 -18.66
CA GLN A 126 -44.83 -22.98 -18.76
C GLN A 126 -44.15 -23.12 -17.38
N LYS A 127 -44.64 -22.40 -16.35
CA LYS A 127 -44.13 -22.50 -14.97
C LYS A 127 -44.45 -23.85 -14.31
N ALA A 128 -45.58 -24.46 -14.64
CA ALA A 128 -45.94 -25.82 -14.23
C ALA A 128 -45.01 -26.86 -14.86
N LEU A 129 -44.82 -26.83 -16.18
CA LEU A 129 -43.86 -27.68 -16.91
C LEU A 129 -42.41 -27.47 -16.41
N ALA A 130 -42.03 -26.24 -16.07
CA ALA A 130 -40.72 -25.95 -15.47
C ALA A 130 -40.58 -26.50 -14.03
N LYS A 131 -41.67 -26.57 -13.25
CA LYS A 131 -41.69 -27.23 -11.94
C LYS A 131 -41.64 -28.75 -12.08
N GLU A 132 -42.42 -29.32 -12.99
CA GLU A 132 -42.42 -30.75 -13.31
C GLU A 132 -41.03 -31.23 -13.76
N ARG A 133 -40.39 -30.51 -14.68
CA ARG A 133 -38.98 -30.74 -15.10
C ARG A 133 -37.94 -30.50 -14.00
N LYS A 134 -38.26 -29.78 -12.92
CA LYS A 134 -37.40 -29.65 -11.73
C LYS A 134 -37.62 -30.83 -10.78
N ASN A 135 -38.87 -31.24 -10.57
CA ASN A 135 -39.25 -32.36 -9.71
C ASN A 135 -38.83 -33.73 -10.29
N ALA A 136 -38.75 -33.87 -11.61
CA ALA A 136 -38.28 -35.07 -12.30
C ALA A 136 -36.74 -35.27 -12.24
N LYS A 137 -35.99 -34.42 -11.53
CA LYS A 137 -34.54 -34.58 -11.33
C LYS A 137 -34.25 -35.44 -10.09
N PRO A 138 -33.17 -36.25 -10.08
CA PRO A 138 -32.75 -36.96 -8.87
C PRO A 138 -32.45 -35.97 -7.74
N ASN A 139 -32.89 -36.34 -6.53
CA ASN A 139 -32.73 -35.59 -5.27
C ASN A 139 -33.39 -34.19 -5.26
N ALA A 140 -34.40 -33.96 -6.11
CA ALA A 140 -35.10 -32.67 -6.22
C ALA A 140 -35.86 -32.26 -4.94
N ASP A 141 -36.45 -33.22 -4.23
CA ASP A 141 -37.13 -33.06 -2.94
C ASP A 141 -36.15 -32.62 -1.83
N VAL A 142 -34.99 -33.29 -1.77
CA VAL A 142 -33.89 -32.99 -0.83
C VAL A 142 -33.33 -31.58 -1.12
N ILE A 143 -33.22 -31.21 -2.39
CA ILE A 143 -32.82 -29.86 -2.82
C ILE A 143 -33.89 -28.81 -2.49
N GLU A 144 -35.19 -29.10 -2.62
CA GLU A 144 -36.25 -28.16 -2.20
C GLU A 144 -36.27 -27.97 -0.67
N ARG A 145 -36.04 -29.04 0.12
CA ARG A 145 -35.93 -28.98 1.58
C ARG A 145 -34.71 -28.15 2.01
N SER A 146 -33.52 -28.44 1.47
CA SER A 146 -32.30 -27.70 1.82
C SER A 146 -32.34 -26.22 1.40
N LYS A 147 -33.04 -25.86 0.32
CA LYS A 147 -33.34 -24.46 -0.04
C LYS A 147 -34.21 -23.74 0.98
N LYS A 148 -35.24 -24.41 1.53
CA LYS A 148 -36.10 -23.84 2.59
C LYS A 148 -35.32 -23.58 3.88
N LEU A 149 -34.40 -24.49 4.23
CA LEU A 149 -33.45 -24.28 5.33
C LEU A 149 -32.47 -23.14 5.03
N TRP A 150 -31.98 -23.05 3.80
CA TRP A 150 -31.05 -21.99 3.37
C TRP A 150 -31.67 -20.58 3.45
N GLU A 151 -32.88 -20.36 2.92
CA GLU A 151 -33.52 -19.04 2.98
C GLU A 151 -33.84 -18.62 4.43
N LYS A 152 -34.23 -19.56 5.30
CA LYS A 152 -34.25 -19.32 6.74
C LYS A 152 -32.87 -18.88 7.25
N LEU A 153 -31.85 -19.72 7.10
CA LEU A 153 -30.49 -19.49 7.63
C LEU A 153 -29.76 -18.27 7.04
N ARG A 154 -30.25 -17.71 5.93
CA ARG A 154 -29.81 -16.43 5.33
C ARG A 154 -30.33 -15.22 6.12
N LEU A 155 -31.57 -15.25 6.62
CA LEU A 155 -32.23 -14.15 7.32
C LEU A 155 -31.70 -13.98 8.75
N LYS A 156 -30.58 -13.25 8.88
CA LYS A 156 -29.84 -13.00 10.13
C LYS A 156 -30.72 -12.54 11.31
N SER A 157 -31.78 -11.78 11.02
CA SER A 157 -32.59 -10.98 11.95
C SER A 157 -33.75 -11.72 12.64
N HIS A 158 -34.12 -12.92 12.20
CA HIS A 158 -35.39 -13.56 12.60
C HIS A 158 -35.24 -15.00 13.11
N ILE A 159 -34.04 -15.43 13.51
CA ILE A 159 -33.78 -16.80 13.97
C ILE A 159 -32.93 -16.80 15.24
N GLU A 160 -33.50 -17.33 16.30
CA GLU A 160 -32.85 -17.48 17.60
C GLU A 160 -31.64 -18.41 17.58
N LYS A 161 -30.74 -18.24 18.57
CA LYS A 161 -29.47 -18.99 18.61
C LYS A 161 -29.64 -20.51 18.59
N ASP A 162 -30.69 -21.03 19.22
CA ASP A 162 -30.94 -22.46 19.32
C ASP A 162 -31.79 -23.01 18.16
N GLU A 163 -32.78 -22.26 17.63
CA GLU A 163 -33.44 -22.62 16.36
C GLU A 163 -32.38 -22.73 15.24
N ARG A 164 -31.41 -21.79 15.22
CA ARG A 164 -30.31 -21.80 14.26
C ARG A 164 -29.44 -23.06 14.35
N LYS A 165 -29.20 -23.61 15.56
CA LYS A 165 -28.44 -24.86 15.73
C LYS A 165 -29.18 -26.04 15.11
N GLU A 166 -30.48 -26.17 15.40
CA GLU A 166 -31.30 -27.27 14.86
C GLU A 166 -31.50 -27.15 13.34
N LEU A 167 -31.69 -25.94 12.80
CA LEU A 167 -31.73 -25.71 11.34
C LEU A 167 -30.40 -26.02 10.64
N VAL A 168 -29.25 -25.72 11.28
CA VAL A 168 -27.92 -26.08 10.76
C VAL A 168 -27.70 -27.60 10.85
N LYS A 169 -28.13 -28.24 11.92
CA LYS A 169 -28.07 -29.70 12.12
C LYS A 169 -28.91 -30.45 11.08
N GLU A 170 -30.18 -30.08 10.89
CA GLU A 170 -31.03 -30.65 9.84
C GLU A 170 -30.41 -30.44 8.44
N LEU A 171 -29.80 -29.28 8.19
CA LEU A 171 -29.08 -29.02 6.95
C LEU A 171 -27.87 -29.96 6.78
N PHE A 172 -27.11 -30.24 7.85
CA PHE A 172 -26.00 -31.19 7.83
C PHE A 172 -26.45 -32.64 7.64
N ASP A 173 -27.53 -33.08 8.29
CA ASP A 173 -28.15 -34.40 8.09
C ASP A 173 -28.61 -34.61 6.62
N ILE A 174 -28.96 -33.51 5.94
CA ILE A 174 -29.32 -33.52 4.52
C ILE A 174 -28.09 -33.59 3.60
N ILE A 175 -27.08 -32.74 3.78
CA ILE A 175 -25.99 -32.59 2.78
C ILE A 175 -24.84 -33.59 2.94
N THR A 176 -24.66 -34.18 4.13
CA THR A 176 -23.55 -35.11 4.40
C THR A 176 -23.69 -36.39 3.57
N GLY A 177 -22.56 -36.88 3.05
CA GLY A 177 -22.48 -37.99 2.09
C GLY A 177 -22.97 -37.64 0.68
N ARG A 178 -23.34 -36.38 0.44
CA ARG A 178 -23.99 -35.90 -0.79
C ARG A 178 -23.48 -34.53 -1.26
N VAL A 179 -22.41 -33.98 -0.70
CA VAL A 179 -22.03 -32.57 -0.96
C VAL A 179 -21.77 -32.31 -2.46
N LYS A 180 -21.17 -33.28 -3.18
CA LYS A 180 -20.96 -33.22 -4.64
C LYS A 180 -22.27 -32.98 -5.43
N ASP A 181 -23.41 -33.50 -4.98
CA ASP A 181 -24.72 -33.33 -5.64
C ASP A 181 -25.22 -31.88 -5.63
N PHE A 182 -24.80 -31.07 -4.65
CA PHE A 182 -25.33 -29.72 -4.45
C PHE A 182 -24.43 -28.63 -5.05
N VAL A 183 -23.11 -28.85 -5.09
CA VAL A 183 -22.13 -27.80 -5.46
C VAL A 183 -22.08 -27.48 -6.95
N PHE A 184 -22.33 -28.48 -7.81
CA PHE A 184 -22.36 -28.31 -9.27
C PHE A 184 -23.72 -27.85 -9.82
N LYS A 185 -24.75 -27.78 -8.98
CA LYS A 185 -26.08 -27.30 -9.35
C LYS A 185 -26.20 -25.80 -8.98
N HIS A 186 -26.36 -24.95 -9.99
CA HIS A 186 -26.44 -23.48 -9.85
C HIS A 186 -27.40 -23.01 -8.75
N ASP A 187 -28.53 -23.71 -8.61
CA ASP A 187 -29.62 -23.37 -7.68
C ASP A 187 -29.44 -23.97 -6.27
N SER A 188 -28.36 -24.72 -5.99
CA SER A 188 -28.07 -25.24 -4.65
C SER A 188 -26.65 -24.99 -4.13
N VAL A 189 -25.70 -24.50 -4.94
CA VAL A 189 -24.34 -24.17 -4.45
C VAL A 189 -24.34 -23.19 -3.26
N ARG A 190 -25.30 -22.25 -3.23
CA ARG A 190 -25.52 -21.30 -2.11
C ARG A 190 -25.86 -21.98 -0.77
N VAL A 191 -26.45 -23.18 -0.82
CA VAL A 191 -26.77 -23.99 0.36
C VAL A 191 -25.49 -24.45 1.05
N ILE A 192 -24.56 -25.07 0.32
CA ILE A 192 -23.28 -25.55 0.89
C ILE A 192 -22.40 -24.37 1.33
N GLN A 193 -22.40 -23.26 0.56
CA GLN A 193 -21.76 -22.00 0.98
C GLN A 193 -22.34 -21.39 2.28
N THR A 194 -23.51 -21.83 2.72
CA THR A 194 -24.16 -21.41 3.98
C THR A 194 -23.98 -22.45 5.08
N ALA A 195 -23.93 -23.74 4.75
CA ALA A 195 -23.45 -24.78 5.66
C ALA A 195 -22.03 -24.46 6.14
N ILE A 196 -21.10 -24.14 5.23
CA ILE A 196 -19.72 -23.74 5.58
C ILE A 196 -19.69 -22.48 6.49
N LYS A 197 -20.61 -21.53 6.28
CA LYS A 197 -20.70 -20.31 7.10
C LYS A 197 -20.99 -20.60 8.58
N TYR A 198 -21.81 -21.61 8.87
CA TYR A 198 -22.21 -21.96 10.25
C TYR A 198 -21.57 -23.25 10.78
N SER A 199 -20.74 -23.92 9.97
CA SER A 199 -20.05 -25.16 10.31
C SER A 199 -18.97 -25.02 11.39
N THR A 200 -18.84 -26.08 12.20
CA THR A 200 -17.63 -26.35 12.99
C THR A 200 -16.45 -26.75 12.08
N MET A 201 -15.22 -26.70 12.59
CA MET A 201 -14.05 -27.05 11.76
C MET A 201 -14.09 -28.50 11.24
N GLU A 202 -14.58 -29.46 12.04
CA GLU A 202 -14.67 -30.84 11.58
C GLU A 202 -15.74 -31.03 10.50
N GLN A 203 -16.83 -30.26 10.55
CA GLN A 203 -17.80 -30.17 9.44
C GLN A 203 -17.20 -29.54 8.18
N ARG A 204 -16.28 -28.56 8.32
CA ARG A 204 -15.54 -28.00 7.17
C ARG A 204 -14.60 -29.04 6.54
N ARG A 205 -13.89 -29.81 7.37
CA ARG A 205 -13.03 -30.91 6.90
C ARG A 205 -13.83 -32.02 6.25
N MET A 206 -14.98 -32.41 6.81
CA MET A 206 -15.91 -33.34 6.17
C MET A 206 -16.32 -32.85 4.77
N ILE A 207 -16.74 -31.59 4.64
CA ILE A 207 -17.08 -30.98 3.34
C ILE A 207 -15.86 -31.00 2.38
N ALA A 208 -14.66 -30.68 2.86
CA ALA A 208 -13.45 -30.71 2.04
C ALA A 208 -13.05 -32.14 1.61
N ARG A 209 -13.18 -33.13 2.50
CA ARG A 209 -12.93 -34.56 2.19
C ARG A 209 -13.92 -35.09 1.16
N GLU A 210 -15.20 -34.73 1.25
CA GLU A 210 -16.21 -35.05 0.24
C GLU A 210 -15.97 -34.36 -1.10
N LEU A 211 -15.34 -33.18 -1.12
CA LEU A 211 -15.05 -32.42 -2.35
C LEU A 211 -13.67 -32.72 -2.97
N LYS A 212 -12.92 -33.66 -2.40
CA LYS A 212 -11.65 -34.12 -2.96
C LYS A 212 -11.83 -34.68 -4.38
N GLY A 213 -10.95 -34.25 -5.29
CA GLY A 213 -11.01 -34.56 -6.72
C GLY A 213 -11.87 -33.59 -7.55
N GLU A 214 -12.47 -32.57 -6.92
CA GLU A 214 -13.35 -31.60 -7.58
C GLU A 214 -12.87 -30.15 -7.47
N PHE A 215 -11.89 -29.83 -6.60
CA PHE A 215 -11.48 -28.44 -6.33
C PHE A 215 -11.04 -27.67 -7.58
N LYS A 216 -10.37 -28.32 -8.53
CA LYS A 216 -10.07 -27.74 -9.84
C LYS A 216 -11.35 -27.34 -10.57
N VAL A 217 -12.31 -28.25 -10.71
CA VAL A 217 -13.58 -28.00 -11.45
C VAL A 217 -14.41 -26.93 -10.74
N LEU A 218 -14.44 -26.97 -9.40
CA LEU A 218 -15.10 -25.95 -8.57
C LEU A 218 -14.48 -24.55 -8.78
N SER A 219 -13.17 -24.45 -8.99
CA SER A 219 -12.48 -23.18 -9.26
C SER A 219 -12.81 -22.61 -10.65
N GLU A 220 -12.97 -23.49 -11.65
CA GLU A 220 -13.33 -23.10 -13.03
C GLU A 220 -14.80 -22.61 -13.11
N GLY A 221 -15.66 -22.95 -12.15
CA GLY A 221 -17.08 -22.56 -12.13
C GLY A 221 -17.39 -21.23 -11.43
N LYS A 222 -18.05 -20.32 -12.17
CA LYS A 222 -18.46 -18.94 -11.77
C LYS A 222 -19.05 -18.79 -10.35
N TYR A 223 -19.83 -19.76 -9.88
CA TYR A 223 -20.47 -19.73 -8.55
C TYR A 223 -19.84 -20.68 -7.53
N SER A 224 -19.24 -21.77 -7.98
CA SER A 224 -18.55 -22.76 -7.13
C SER A 224 -17.21 -22.25 -6.63
N LYS A 225 -16.56 -21.32 -7.32
CA LYS A 225 -15.26 -20.76 -6.93
C LYS A 225 -15.26 -20.15 -5.51
N PHE A 226 -16.36 -19.48 -5.13
CA PHE A 226 -16.56 -18.90 -3.80
C PHE A 226 -16.68 -19.95 -2.68
N LEU A 227 -16.94 -21.22 -3.01
CA LEU A 227 -16.93 -22.33 -2.07
C LEU A 227 -15.51 -22.62 -1.58
N ILE A 228 -14.54 -22.62 -2.49
CA ILE A 228 -13.12 -22.87 -2.19
C ILE A 228 -12.58 -21.78 -1.27
N ALA A 229 -12.83 -20.51 -1.61
CA ALA A 229 -12.54 -19.37 -0.75
C ALA A 229 -13.13 -19.58 0.66
N LYS A 230 -14.43 -19.87 0.76
CA LYS A 230 -15.08 -20.11 2.06
C LYS A 230 -14.52 -21.30 2.83
N LEU A 231 -13.94 -22.31 2.19
CA LEU A 231 -13.25 -23.41 2.87
C LEU A 231 -11.93 -22.94 3.51
N VAL A 232 -11.08 -22.27 2.73
CA VAL A 232 -9.74 -21.81 3.18
C VAL A 232 -9.78 -20.64 4.17
N GLU A 233 -10.88 -19.88 4.21
CA GLU A 233 -11.17 -18.75 5.11
C GLU A 233 -10.67 -18.92 6.57
N LYS A 234 -10.73 -20.14 7.12
CA LYS A 234 -10.39 -20.42 8.53
C LYS A 234 -9.01 -21.05 8.74
N GLY A 235 -8.16 -21.06 7.71
CA GLY A 235 -6.74 -21.39 7.82
C GLY A 235 -6.42 -22.83 8.23
N ASP A 236 -7.33 -23.77 8.01
CA ASP A 236 -7.11 -25.18 8.38
C ASP A 236 -6.09 -25.86 7.45
N PRO A 237 -5.01 -26.46 7.98
CA PRO A 237 -3.97 -27.10 7.18
C PRO A 237 -4.48 -28.26 6.32
N GLU A 238 -5.36 -29.12 6.84
CA GLU A 238 -5.86 -30.28 6.09
C GLU A 238 -6.67 -29.81 4.86
N ILE A 239 -7.54 -28.82 5.06
CA ILE A 239 -8.35 -28.23 3.99
C ILE A 239 -7.46 -27.56 2.94
N ARG A 240 -6.46 -26.76 3.36
CA ARG A 240 -5.48 -26.13 2.47
C ARG A 240 -4.75 -27.19 1.64
N ASP A 241 -4.22 -28.23 2.29
CA ASP A 241 -3.34 -29.20 1.65
C ASP A 241 -4.11 -30.12 0.69
N LEU A 242 -5.38 -30.44 1.01
CA LEU A 242 -6.30 -31.11 0.09
C LEU A 242 -6.56 -30.29 -1.18
N ILE A 243 -6.76 -28.97 -1.07
CA ILE A 243 -7.05 -28.09 -2.20
C ILE A 243 -5.80 -27.86 -3.06
N ILE A 244 -4.68 -27.47 -2.44
CA ILE A 244 -3.44 -27.13 -3.16
C ILE A 244 -2.83 -28.36 -3.83
N THR A 245 -2.93 -29.55 -3.23
CA THR A 245 -2.42 -30.78 -3.86
C THR A 245 -3.17 -31.11 -5.16
N GLU A 246 -4.46 -30.79 -5.27
CA GLU A 246 -5.25 -30.99 -6.49
C GLU A 246 -4.95 -29.93 -7.57
N PHE A 247 -4.35 -28.80 -7.20
CA PHE A 247 -3.96 -27.75 -8.13
C PHE A 247 -2.61 -28.03 -8.83
N TYR A 248 -1.78 -28.93 -8.29
CA TYR A 248 -0.47 -29.25 -8.88
C TYR A 248 -0.58 -29.95 -10.24
N GLY A 249 0.29 -29.56 -11.17
CA GLY A 249 0.23 -29.93 -12.59
C GLY A 249 -0.89 -29.21 -13.36
N HIS A 250 -1.63 -28.30 -12.71
CA HIS A 250 -2.73 -27.56 -13.30
C HIS A 250 -2.61 -26.04 -13.09
N VAL A 251 -1.58 -25.56 -12.36
CA VAL A 251 -1.43 -24.14 -11.99
C VAL A 251 -1.37 -23.26 -13.23
N LYS A 252 -0.56 -23.64 -14.22
CA LYS A 252 -0.44 -22.95 -15.52
C LYS A 252 -1.77 -22.80 -16.27
N ARG A 253 -2.65 -23.81 -16.20
CA ARG A 253 -3.98 -23.79 -16.83
C ARG A 253 -4.95 -22.91 -16.05
N MET A 254 -5.00 -23.08 -14.73
CA MET A 254 -5.95 -22.41 -13.86
C MET A 254 -5.70 -20.90 -13.79
N ILE A 255 -4.44 -20.47 -13.68
CA ILE A 255 -4.07 -19.03 -13.69
C ILE A 255 -4.35 -18.35 -15.04
N ASN A 256 -4.57 -19.13 -16.10
CA ASN A 256 -4.94 -18.65 -17.43
C ASN A 256 -6.46 -18.63 -17.69
N HIS A 257 -7.27 -19.17 -16.79
CA HIS A 257 -8.72 -19.36 -16.92
C HIS A 257 -9.51 -18.25 -16.20
N PRO A 258 -10.50 -17.58 -16.83
CA PRO A 258 -11.14 -16.37 -16.30
C PRO A 258 -11.66 -16.45 -14.85
N GLU A 259 -12.27 -17.57 -14.45
CA GLU A 259 -12.81 -17.75 -13.09
C GLU A 259 -11.75 -18.26 -12.09
N ALA A 260 -11.08 -19.38 -12.41
CA ALA A 260 -10.11 -20.05 -11.56
C ALA A 260 -8.85 -19.24 -11.25
N ALA A 261 -8.45 -18.31 -12.12
CA ALA A 261 -7.22 -17.55 -11.95
C ALA A 261 -7.22 -16.68 -10.68
N TRP A 262 -8.37 -16.10 -10.33
CA TRP A 262 -8.56 -15.35 -9.09
C TRP A 262 -8.41 -16.24 -7.85
N ILE A 263 -8.99 -17.44 -7.87
CA ILE A 263 -8.83 -18.43 -6.79
C ILE A 263 -7.37 -18.89 -6.67
N MET A 264 -6.67 -19.02 -7.80
CA MET A 264 -5.27 -19.40 -7.84
C MET A 264 -4.39 -18.33 -7.18
N ASP A 265 -4.51 -17.04 -7.56
CA ASP A 265 -3.72 -15.99 -6.90
C ASP A 265 -4.16 -15.76 -5.45
N ASP A 266 -5.45 -15.82 -5.11
CA ASP A 266 -5.90 -15.68 -3.72
C ASP A 266 -5.30 -16.76 -2.80
N ILE A 267 -5.26 -18.02 -3.26
CA ILE A 267 -4.63 -19.14 -2.54
C ILE A 267 -3.11 -18.98 -2.51
N TYR A 268 -2.48 -18.65 -3.65
CA TYR A 268 -1.05 -18.39 -3.73
C TYR A 268 -0.63 -17.25 -2.79
N ARG A 269 -1.41 -16.17 -2.72
CA ARG A 269 -1.15 -14.96 -1.93
C ARG A 269 -1.31 -15.22 -0.44
N ALA A 270 -2.47 -15.68 -0.01
CA ALA A 270 -2.92 -15.63 1.38
C ALA A 270 -2.97 -16.98 2.12
N VAL A 271 -2.88 -18.12 1.42
CA VAL A 271 -3.18 -19.45 2.01
C VAL A 271 -2.00 -20.43 1.91
N ALA A 272 -1.27 -20.44 0.80
CA ALA A 272 -0.17 -21.35 0.53
C ALA A 272 1.05 -21.11 1.44
N THR A 273 1.67 -22.18 1.94
CA THR A 273 2.98 -22.11 2.62
C THR A 273 4.09 -21.67 1.65
N PRO A 274 5.28 -21.23 2.11
CA PRO A 274 6.40 -20.91 1.23
C PRO A 274 6.80 -22.07 0.30
N GLU A 275 6.81 -23.31 0.80
CA GLU A 275 7.05 -24.53 0.01
C GLU A 275 5.98 -24.74 -1.07
N GLN A 276 4.71 -24.51 -0.72
CA GLN A 276 3.60 -24.63 -1.65
C GLN A 276 3.66 -23.55 -2.75
N LYS A 277 3.94 -22.30 -2.38
CA LYS A 277 4.19 -21.18 -3.33
C LYS A 277 5.35 -21.54 -4.27
N ASN A 278 6.48 -22.01 -3.74
CA ASN A 278 7.62 -22.44 -4.56
C ASN A 278 7.20 -23.50 -5.58
N ARG A 279 6.49 -24.55 -5.15
CA ARG A 279 6.03 -25.61 -6.07
C ARG A 279 5.05 -25.10 -7.13
N MET A 280 4.13 -24.21 -6.77
CA MET A 280 3.20 -23.57 -7.71
C MET A 280 3.94 -22.70 -8.73
N LEU A 281 4.95 -21.95 -8.29
CA LEU A 281 5.74 -21.04 -9.14
C LEU A 281 6.64 -21.80 -10.12
N ARG A 282 7.17 -22.97 -9.75
CA ARG A 282 7.99 -23.80 -10.66
C ARG A 282 7.23 -24.30 -11.90
N GLU A 283 5.92 -24.51 -11.81
CA GLU A 283 5.08 -24.84 -12.98
C GLU A 283 5.04 -23.75 -14.06
N TRP A 284 5.50 -22.53 -13.74
CA TRP A 284 5.70 -21.45 -14.70
C TRP A 284 7.06 -21.44 -15.40
N TYR A 285 8.01 -22.29 -14.98
CA TYR A 285 9.34 -22.35 -15.60
C TYR A 285 9.42 -23.36 -16.75
N GLY A 286 8.55 -24.38 -16.74
CA GLY A 286 8.53 -25.41 -17.78
C GLY A 286 7.46 -26.45 -17.53
N ALA A 287 7.16 -27.27 -18.55
CA ALA A 287 6.18 -28.35 -18.45
C ALA A 287 6.72 -29.53 -17.62
N GLU A 288 8.04 -29.70 -17.56
CA GLU A 288 8.76 -30.69 -16.76
C GLU A 288 8.49 -30.54 -15.26
N PHE A 289 8.29 -29.32 -14.77
CA PHE A 289 7.93 -29.05 -13.36
C PHE A 289 6.44 -29.30 -13.06
N SER A 290 5.60 -29.48 -14.08
CA SER A 290 4.16 -29.75 -13.97
C SER A 290 3.80 -31.24 -13.98
N ILE A 291 4.77 -32.15 -14.09
CA ILE A 291 4.49 -33.59 -14.22
C ILE A 291 4.13 -34.20 -12.85
N GLN A 292 2.85 -34.52 -12.66
CA GLN A 292 2.37 -35.26 -11.48
C GLN A 292 3.07 -36.63 -11.37
N GLY A 293 3.46 -37.00 -10.14
CA GLY A 293 4.07 -38.31 -9.84
C GLY A 293 5.60 -38.36 -9.94
N LEU A 294 6.24 -37.42 -10.66
CA LEU A 294 7.65 -37.15 -10.47
C LEU A 294 7.83 -36.31 -9.19
N GLY A 295 8.80 -36.71 -8.35
CA GLY A 295 9.34 -35.81 -7.33
C GLY A 295 10.09 -34.63 -7.98
N PRO A 296 10.36 -33.55 -7.24
CA PRO A 296 11.16 -32.44 -7.77
C PRO A 296 12.52 -32.98 -8.27
N GLN A 297 12.79 -32.81 -9.56
CA GLN A 297 14.13 -32.96 -10.11
C GLN A 297 14.89 -31.66 -9.87
N GLY A 298 16.12 -31.77 -9.36
CA GLY A 298 16.88 -30.63 -8.85
C GLY A 298 16.37 -30.12 -7.49
N THR A 299 16.79 -28.91 -7.12
CA THR A 299 16.40 -28.20 -5.89
C THR A 299 14.89 -28.17 -5.66
N GLU A 300 14.44 -28.06 -4.41
CA GLU A 300 13.03 -27.77 -4.08
C GLU A 300 12.68 -26.27 -4.20
N SER A 301 13.71 -25.41 -4.31
CA SER A 301 13.56 -23.96 -4.45
C SER A 301 12.82 -23.54 -5.72
N ALA A 302 12.16 -22.38 -5.66
CA ALA A 302 11.70 -21.63 -6.84
C ALA A 302 12.59 -20.41 -7.15
N ASP A 303 13.79 -20.37 -6.61
CA ASP A 303 14.83 -19.46 -7.09
C ASP A 303 15.29 -19.91 -8.49
N LEU A 304 14.98 -19.08 -9.48
CA LEU A 304 15.30 -19.36 -10.87
C LEU A 304 16.81 -19.32 -11.12
N ALA A 305 17.59 -18.60 -10.32
CA ALA A 305 19.06 -18.63 -10.42
C ALA A 305 19.59 -20.04 -10.14
N THR A 306 19.20 -20.64 -9.01
CA THR A 306 19.61 -22.00 -8.63
C THR A 306 19.17 -23.04 -9.66
N ILE A 307 17.93 -22.96 -10.17
CA ILE A 307 17.41 -23.90 -11.18
C ILE A 307 18.22 -23.82 -12.49
N LEU A 308 18.69 -22.63 -12.87
CA LEU A 308 19.49 -22.42 -14.08
C LEU A 308 20.98 -22.76 -13.88
N GLU A 309 21.49 -22.74 -12.65
CA GLU A 309 22.81 -23.28 -12.29
C GLU A 309 22.81 -24.82 -12.32
N GLU A 310 21.73 -25.47 -11.88
CA GLU A 310 21.54 -26.93 -11.92
C GLU A 310 21.26 -27.50 -13.33
N SER A 311 20.80 -26.68 -14.28
CA SER A 311 20.53 -27.09 -15.66
C SER A 311 20.75 -25.95 -16.68
N PRO A 312 22.01 -25.51 -16.91
CA PRO A 312 22.31 -24.39 -17.80
C PRO A 312 21.82 -24.60 -19.24
N GLU A 313 21.76 -25.85 -19.71
CA GLU A 313 21.26 -26.22 -21.04
C GLU A 313 19.76 -25.92 -21.23
N LYS A 314 18.99 -25.85 -20.14
CA LYS A 314 17.55 -25.53 -20.15
C LYS A 314 17.26 -24.02 -20.07
N ARG A 315 18.28 -23.16 -19.88
CA ARG A 315 18.13 -21.70 -19.70
C ARG A 315 17.28 -21.05 -20.79
N LYS A 316 17.55 -21.34 -22.06
CA LYS A 316 16.78 -20.73 -23.18
C LYS A 316 15.32 -21.21 -23.25
N PRO A 317 15.01 -22.53 -23.19
CA PRO A 317 13.64 -23.01 -23.04
C PRO A 317 12.89 -22.41 -21.84
N ILE A 318 13.48 -22.45 -20.64
CA ILE A 318 12.84 -22.00 -19.40
C ILE A 318 12.52 -20.50 -19.44
N MET A 319 13.49 -19.66 -19.83
CA MET A 319 13.29 -18.22 -19.92
C MET A 319 12.20 -17.87 -20.92
N SER A 320 12.23 -18.46 -22.13
CA SER A 320 11.20 -18.19 -23.15
C SER A 320 9.81 -18.66 -22.71
N TYR A 321 9.71 -19.78 -21.99
CA TYR A 321 8.44 -20.27 -21.46
C TYR A 321 7.87 -19.33 -20.38
N LEU A 322 8.72 -18.87 -19.46
CA LEU A 322 8.37 -17.93 -18.39
C LEU A 322 7.96 -16.56 -18.94
N GLU A 323 8.69 -16.04 -19.93
CA GLU A 323 8.38 -14.79 -20.64
C GLU A 323 7.00 -14.82 -21.31
N ASN A 324 6.69 -15.91 -22.03
CA ASN A 324 5.38 -16.11 -22.65
C ASN A 324 4.25 -16.16 -21.60
N GLN A 325 4.50 -16.72 -20.41
CA GLN A 325 3.53 -16.75 -19.31
C GLN A 325 3.29 -15.35 -18.72
N ILE A 326 4.35 -14.59 -18.45
CA ILE A 326 4.30 -13.20 -17.98
C ILE A 326 3.51 -12.34 -18.96
N ASN A 327 3.90 -12.36 -20.24
CA ASN A 327 3.26 -11.57 -21.29
C ASN A 327 1.78 -11.95 -21.48
N SER A 328 1.41 -13.24 -21.34
CA SER A 328 0.01 -13.67 -21.46
C SER A 328 -0.89 -13.13 -20.34
N LEU A 329 -0.38 -12.96 -19.11
CA LEU A 329 -1.17 -12.35 -18.03
C LEU A 329 -1.27 -10.83 -18.15
N ILE A 330 -0.19 -10.16 -18.56
CA ILE A 330 -0.20 -8.71 -18.80
C ILE A 330 -1.20 -8.37 -19.92
N GLN A 331 -1.20 -9.13 -21.02
CA GLN A 331 -2.20 -8.99 -22.11
C GLN A 331 -3.64 -9.25 -21.66
N LYS A 332 -3.85 -10.03 -20.59
CA LYS A 332 -5.17 -10.27 -19.96
C LYS A 332 -5.52 -9.24 -18.89
N LYS A 333 -4.66 -8.24 -18.65
CA LYS A 333 -4.75 -7.24 -17.59
C LYS A 333 -4.85 -7.85 -16.18
N LEU A 334 -4.26 -9.02 -15.97
CA LEU A 334 -4.19 -9.70 -14.67
C LEU A 334 -3.03 -9.12 -13.82
N ASN A 335 -2.89 -7.80 -13.88
CA ASN A 335 -1.74 -7.01 -13.45
C ASN A 335 -1.60 -6.91 -11.92
N GLY A 336 -2.59 -7.36 -11.16
CA GLY A 336 -2.60 -7.34 -9.69
C GLY A 336 -2.23 -8.67 -9.03
N PHE A 337 -1.86 -9.70 -9.80
CA PHE A 337 -1.60 -11.04 -9.25
C PHE A 337 -0.19 -11.15 -8.64
N THR A 338 -0.11 -11.51 -7.37
CA THR A 338 1.17 -11.72 -6.68
C THR A 338 2.01 -12.84 -7.28
N MET A 339 1.39 -13.90 -7.84
CA MET A 339 2.14 -14.95 -8.55
C MET A 339 2.83 -14.41 -9.81
N LEU A 340 2.21 -13.47 -10.52
CA LEU A 340 2.83 -12.78 -11.66
C LEU A 340 4.03 -11.94 -11.19
N HIS A 341 3.90 -11.22 -10.06
CA HIS A 341 4.97 -10.36 -9.54
C HIS A 341 6.18 -11.17 -9.08
N ASP A 342 5.97 -12.33 -8.47
CA ASP A 342 7.03 -13.28 -8.10
C ASP A 342 7.72 -13.86 -9.37
N ALA A 343 6.94 -14.27 -10.36
CA ALA A 343 7.45 -14.76 -11.66
C ALA A 343 8.29 -13.70 -12.39
N MET A 344 7.82 -12.45 -12.42
CA MET A 344 8.52 -11.32 -13.04
C MET A 344 9.82 -10.94 -12.32
N LEU A 345 9.83 -10.98 -10.98
CA LEU A 345 11.07 -10.78 -10.22
C LEU A 345 12.08 -11.89 -10.52
N GLN A 346 11.64 -13.15 -10.52
CA GLN A 346 12.51 -14.29 -10.82
C GLN A 346 13.10 -14.24 -12.22
N TYR A 347 12.29 -13.90 -13.24
CA TYR A 347 12.77 -13.64 -14.60
C TYR A 347 13.84 -12.53 -14.63
N PHE A 348 13.57 -11.39 -13.99
CA PHE A 348 14.48 -10.26 -14.01
C PHE A 348 15.81 -10.52 -13.29
N LEU A 349 15.80 -11.23 -12.16
CA LEU A 349 17.00 -11.52 -11.38
C LEU A 349 18.03 -12.39 -12.11
N VAL A 350 17.61 -13.20 -13.09
CA VAL A 350 18.51 -14.04 -13.89
C VAL A 350 18.88 -13.45 -15.26
N CYS A 351 18.31 -12.29 -15.62
CA CYS A 351 18.69 -11.51 -16.78
C CYS A 351 19.98 -10.73 -16.50
N GLU A 352 20.99 -10.90 -17.36
CA GLU A 352 22.28 -10.22 -17.19
C GLU A 352 22.16 -8.71 -17.50
N PRO A 353 22.54 -7.81 -16.57
CA PRO A 353 22.35 -6.38 -16.74
C PRO A 353 23.00 -5.80 -18.00
N GLY A 354 22.21 -5.12 -18.82
CA GLY A 354 22.64 -4.50 -20.07
C GLY A 354 22.53 -5.40 -21.31
N THR A 355 22.17 -6.68 -21.16
CA THR A 355 21.80 -7.53 -22.30
C THR A 355 20.49 -7.09 -22.95
N GLU A 356 20.29 -7.46 -24.22
CA GLU A 356 19.06 -7.24 -24.99
C GLU A 356 17.82 -7.69 -24.18
N GLN A 357 17.82 -8.92 -23.67
CA GLN A 357 16.74 -9.47 -22.83
C GLN A 357 16.42 -8.62 -21.59
N ALA A 358 17.44 -8.08 -20.91
CA ALA A 358 17.24 -7.21 -19.75
C ALA A 358 16.67 -5.83 -20.16
N ASN A 359 17.13 -5.28 -21.28
CA ASN A 359 16.67 -4.00 -21.81
C ASN A 359 15.23 -4.10 -22.34
N ASP A 360 14.89 -5.17 -23.05
CA ASP A 360 13.56 -5.46 -23.58
C ASP A 360 12.55 -5.62 -22.46
N PHE A 361 12.87 -6.37 -21.41
CA PHE A 361 12.01 -6.51 -20.24
C PHE A 361 11.79 -5.15 -19.55
N LEU A 362 12.84 -4.31 -19.44
CA LEU A 362 12.68 -2.94 -18.93
C LEU A 362 11.79 -2.07 -19.85
N GLU A 363 11.86 -2.21 -21.17
CA GLU A 363 10.98 -1.49 -22.11
C GLU A 363 9.51 -1.95 -21.98
N HIS A 364 9.27 -3.25 -21.83
CA HIS A 364 7.93 -3.81 -21.55
C HIS A 364 7.32 -3.29 -20.23
N LEU A 365 8.14 -2.84 -19.27
CA LEU A 365 7.67 -2.21 -18.02
C LEU A 365 7.49 -0.69 -18.10
N LYS A 366 7.96 -0.02 -19.17
CA LYS A 366 7.80 1.44 -19.28
C LYS A 366 6.36 1.79 -19.65
N PRO A 367 5.77 2.84 -19.06
CA PRO A 367 4.53 3.42 -19.58
C PRO A 367 4.83 4.10 -20.92
N ASP A 368 3.93 3.93 -21.90
CA ASP A 368 4.09 4.49 -23.25
C ASP A 368 4.33 6.02 -23.19
N PRO A 369 5.44 6.54 -23.73
CA PRO A 369 5.76 7.96 -23.70
C PRO A 369 4.91 8.80 -24.67
N THR A 370 4.15 8.18 -25.58
CA THR A 370 3.29 8.84 -26.57
C THR A 370 1.86 9.07 -26.07
N LEU A 371 1.37 8.22 -25.14
CA LEU A 371 0.07 8.39 -24.49
C LEU A 371 0.10 9.58 -23.52
N LYS A 372 -0.98 10.37 -23.50
CA LYS A 372 -1.09 11.62 -22.73
C LYS A 372 -1.34 11.36 -21.24
N GLU A 373 -1.18 12.41 -20.43
CA GLU A 373 -1.60 12.39 -19.03
C GLU A 373 -3.13 12.28 -18.97
N GLY A 374 -3.65 11.15 -18.47
CA GLY A 374 -5.06 10.76 -18.55
C GLY A 374 -5.38 9.64 -19.56
N GLU A 375 -4.42 9.19 -20.37
CA GLU A 375 -4.53 8.00 -21.22
C GLU A 375 -3.70 6.86 -20.58
N GLU A 376 -4.35 5.96 -19.84
CA GLU A 376 -3.65 4.91 -19.08
C GLU A 376 -3.25 3.72 -19.98
N ALA A 377 -1.93 3.50 -20.11
CA ALA A 377 -1.39 2.27 -20.70
C ALA A 377 -1.57 1.09 -19.75
N ASP A 378 -1.69 -0.13 -20.26
CA ASP A 378 -1.80 -1.33 -19.40
C ASP A 378 -0.57 -1.52 -18.49
N ASN A 379 0.58 -0.99 -18.90
CA ASN A 379 1.81 -0.95 -18.10
C ASN A 379 1.73 0.02 -16.88
N VAL A 380 0.85 1.02 -16.90
CA VAL A 380 0.63 1.96 -15.78
C VAL A 380 0.03 1.20 -14.60
N ASP A 381 -1.03 0.42 -14.84
CA ASP A 381 -1.62 -0.44 -13.82
C ASP A 381 -0.67 -1.52 -13.33
N LEU A 382 0.16 -2.08 -14.22
CA LEU A 382 1.20 -3.04 -13.83
C LEU A 382 2.23 -2.40 -12.89
N MET A 383 2.73 -1.19 -13.18
CA MET A 383 3.62 -0.45 -12.29
C MET A 383 2.97 -0.16 -10.93
N LYS A 384 1.74 0.38 -10.92
CA LYS A 384 0.96 0.65 -9.70
C LYS A 384 0.84 -0.62 -8.84
N ASN A 385 0.37 -1.73 -9.41
CA ASN A 385 0.17 -2.98 -8.68
C ASN A 385 1.48 -3.62 -8.18
N LEU A 386 2.56 -3.59 -8.97
CA LEU A 386 3.86 -4.13 -8.56
C LEU A 386 4.36 -3.47 -7.26
N ALA A 387 4.27 -2.13 -7.17
CA ALA A 387 4.80 -1.36 -6.04
C ALA A 387 4.26 -1.81 -4.67
N PHE A 388 2.97 -2.15 -4.57
CA PHE A 388 2.31 -2.58 -3.32
C PHE A 388 2.51 -4.07 -2.97
N THR A 389 3.55 -4.72 -3.50
CA THR A 389 3.84 -6.15 -3.23
C THR A 389 5.31 -6.41 -2.91
N LYS A 390 5.58 -7.47 -2.13
CA LYS A 390 6.94 -7.82 -1.68
C LYS A 390 7.93 -7.94 -2.84
N SER A 391 7.59 -8.72 -3.85
CA SER A 391 8.45 -8.99 -5.01
C SER A 391 8.37 -7.89 -6.05
N GLY A 392 7.18 -7.36 -6.33
CA GLY A 392 6.99 -6.28 -7.30
C GLY A 392 7.69 -4.98 -6.87
N SER A 393 7.68 -4.63 -5.58
CA SER A 393 8.46 -3.50 -5.07
C SER A 393 9.96 -3.69 -5.29
N ARG A 394 10.49 -4.91 -5.13
CA ARG A 394 11.91 -5.21 -5.39
C ARG A 394 12.21 -5.09 -6.88
N LEU A 395 11.35 -5.66 -7.73
CA LEU A 395 11.47 -5.53 -9.18
C LEU A 395 11.52 -4.06 -9.61
N VAL A 396 10.55 -3.24 -9.20
CA VAL A 396 10.51 -1.81 -9.53
C VAL A 396 11.72 -1.07 -8.93
N SER A 397 12.17 -1.40 -7.71
CA SER A 397 13.39 -0.84 -7.11
C SER A 397 14.62 -1.10 -8.01
N LEU A 398 14.72 -2.31 -8.56
CA LEU A 398 15.78 -2.69 -9.49
C LEU A 398 15.62 -2.02 -10.86
N CYS A 399 14.39 -1.86 -11.36
CA CYS A 399 14.12 -1.11 -12.59
C CYS A 399 14.56 0.36 -12.48
N PHE A 400 14.36 1.01 -11.32
CA PHE A 400 14.94 2.32 -11.03
C PHE A 400 16.47 2.30 -11.03
N ALA A 401 17.08 1.30 -10.38
CA ALA A 401 18.51 1.19 -10.25
C ALA A 401 19.22 0.96 -11.59
N TYR A 402 18.74 0.04 -12.42
CA TYR A 402 19.31 -0.27 -13.74
C TYR A 402 18.88 0.71 -14.85
N GLY A 403 17.67 1.27 -14.77
CA GLY A 403 17.13 2.18 -15.79
C GLY A 403 17.94 3.46 -15.96
N THR A 404 17.95 4.02 -17.18
CA THR A 404 18.62 5.29 -17.49
C THR A 404 17.89 6.49 -16.89
N ALA A 405 18.48 7.68 -16.98
CA ALA A 405 17.81 8.93 -16.58
C ALA A 405 16.48 9.19 -17.32
N LYS A 406 16.32 8.69 -18.55
CA LYS A 406 15.02 8.72 -19.28
C LYS A 406 14.02 7.77 -18.63
N ASP A 407 14.47 6.55 -18.31
CA ASP A 407 13.60 5.49 -17.80
C ASP A 407 13.15 5.78 -16.37
N ARG A 408 14.04 6.28 -15.49
CA ARG A 408 13.69 6.75 -14.13
C ARG A 408 12.58 7.80 -14.15
N LYS A 409 12.55 8.68 -15.16
CA LYS A 409 11.47 9.65 -15.36
C LYS A 409 10.16 9.01 -15.84
N LEU A 410 10.23 7.98 -16.68
CA LEU A 410 9.05 7.22 -17.12
C LEU A 410 8.49 6.37 -15.97
N PHE A 411 9.34 5.69 -15.19
CA PHE A 411 8.94 4.89 -14.03
C PHE A 411 8.37 5.72 -12.87
N LEU A 412 8.69 7.02 -12.74
CA LEU A 412 8.02 7.91 -11.78
C LEU A 412 6.60 8.33 -12.20
N ARG A 413 6.27 8.29 -13.50
CA ARG A 413 4.99 8.82 -14.04
C ARG A 413 3.73 8.09 -13.51
N PRO A 414 3.69 6.74 -13.37
CA PRO A 414 2.53 6.00 -12.86
C PRO A 414 2.15 6.29 -11.41
N TYR A 415 3.07 6.82 -10.61
CA TYR A 415 2.92 6.98 -9.16
C TYR A 415 2.44 8.37 -8.73
N LYS A 416 2.30 9.30 -9.68
CA LYS A 416 1.70 10.62 -9.44
C LYS A 416 0.29 10.44 -8.86
N ASP A 417 -0.04 11.26 -7.87
CA ASP A 417 -1.34 11.24 -7.16
C ASP A 417 -1.53 9.95 -6.32
N THR A 418 -0.43 9.24 -5.99
CA THR A 418 -0.40 8.04 -5.12
C THR A 418 0.81 7.96 -4.18
N VAL A 419 1.77 8.90 -4.25
CA VAL A 419 3.03 8.89 -3.50
C VAL A 419 2.81 8.88 -1.98
N GLU A 420 1.78 9.56 -1.49
CA GLU A 420 1.40 9.56 -0.07
C GLU A 420 1.05 8.14 0.39
N ILE A 421 0.14 7.46 -0.31
CA ILE A 421 -0.26 6.08 0.00
C ILE A 421 0.97 5.14 -0.09
N MET A 422 1.84 5.35 -1.08
CA MET A 422 3.08 4.58 -1.21
C MET A 422 4.04 4.79 -0.03
N ALA A 423 4.13 6.00 0.54
CA ALA A 423 5.01 6.27 1.68
C ALA A 423 4.56 5.56 2.97
N PHE A 424 3.24 5.37 3.15
CA PHE A 424 2.67 4.63 4.28
C PHE A 424 2.56 3.10 4.04
N ASP A 425 2.79 2.58 2.84
CA ASP A 425 2.75 1.12 2.60
C ASP A 425 4.06 0.40 3.00
N GLN A 426 3.96 -0.86 3.40
CA GLN A 426 5.10 -1.71 3.80
C GLN A 426 6.04 -2.09 2.63
N TYR A 427 5.59 -2.03 1.37
CA TYR A 427 6.39 -2.39 0.20
C TYR A 427 6.69 -1.18 -0.69
N ALA A 428 5.71 -0.33 -0.97
CA ALA A 428 5.85 0.75 -1.95
C ALA A 428 6.78 1.88 -1.50
N HIS A 429 6.99 2.10 -0.19
CA HIS A 429 7.96 3.10 0.29
C HIS A 429 9.39 2.77 -0.18
N HIS A 430 9.73 1.48 -0.35
CA HIS A 430 11.01 1.05 -0.93
C HIS A 430 11.19 1.53 -2.38
N VAL A 431 10.10 1.65 -3.15
CA VAL A 431 10.14 2.17 -4.53
C VAL A 431 10.49 3.66 -4.53
N LEU A 432 9.90 4.43 -3.60
CA LEU A 432 10.22 5.85 -3.43
C LEU A 432 11.68 6.03 -2.98
N LEU A 433 12.14 5.26 -2.00
CA LEU A 433 13.53 5.25 -1.54
C LEU A 433 14.51 4.87 -2.65
N ALA A 434 14.19 3.86 -3.47
CA ALA A 434 15.01 3.46 -4.61
C ALA A 434 15.09 4.58 -5.66
N ALA A 435 13.97 5.22 -6.00
CA ALA A 435 13.95 6.36 -6.92
C ALA A 435 14.79 7.54 -6.41
N LEU A 436 14.68 7.88 -5.11
CA LEU A 436 15.51 8.91 -4.45
C LEU A 436 17.00 8.54 -4.42
N ALA A 437 17.33 7.25 -4.28
CA ALA A 437 18.72 6.79 -4.23
C ALA A 437 19.49 7.01 -5.54
N VAL A 438 18.82 6.97 -6.70
CA VAL A 438 19.46 6.86 -8.03
C VAL A 438 19.08 7.94 -9.05
N THR A 439 18.07 8.77 -8.78
CA THR A 439 17.62 9.78 -9.77
C THR A 439 18.47 11.04 -9.70
N ASP A 440 19.39 11.20 -10.67
CA ASP A 440 20.32 12.34 -10.73
C ASP A 440 19.64 13.69 -11.03
N ASP A 441 18.44 13.66 -11.61
CA ASP A 441 17.53 14.82 -11.68
C ASP A 441 16.78 14.97 -10.35
N THR A 442 17.39 15.75 -9.46
CA THR A 442 16.86 16.06 -8.13
C THR A 442 15.64 16.97 -8.19
N LYS A 443 15.50 17.82 -9.22
CA LYS A 443 14.30 18.64 -9.43
C LYS A 443 13.10 17.77 -9.82
N LEU A 444 13.32 16.74 -10.64
CA LEU A 444 12.31 15.72 -10.92
C LEU A 444 11.93 14.96 -9.65
N SER A 445 12.90 14.60 -8.80
CA SER A 445 12.65 13.90 -7.52
C SER A 445 11.83 14.76 -6.56
N SER A 446 12.24 16.01 -6.33
CA SER A 446 11.51 16.99 -5.52
C SER A 446 10.10 17.26 -6.04
N LYS A 447 9.92 17.37 -7.37
CA LYS A 447 8.59 17.57 -7.96
C LYS A 447 7.73 16.31 -7.87
N SER A 448 8.24 15.14 -8.25
CA SER A 448 7.41 13.92 -8.43
C SER A 448 7.16 13.15 -7.15
N ILE A 449 7.93 13.38 -6.09
CA ILE A 449 7.75 12.73 -4.79
C ILE A 449 7.32 13.77 -3.75
N TYR A 450 8.15 14.78 -3.49
CA TYR A 450 7.92 15.67 -2.35
C TYR A 450 6.82 16.71 -2.54
N SER A 451 6.39 17.06 -3.76
CA SER A 451 5.27 18.02 -3.92
C SER A 451 3.92 17.47 -3.46
N GLU A 452 3.75 16.14 -3.45
CA GLU A 452 2.57 15.47 -2.92
C GLU A 452 2.67 15.32 -1.38
N LEU A 453 3.86 14.96 -0.88
CA LEU A 453 4.13 14.81 0.56
C LEU A 453 4.15 16.14 1.32
N LEU A 454 4.61 17.23 0.68
CA LEU A 454 4.83 18.57 1.25
C LEU A 454 4.07 19.63 0.44
N PRO A 455 2.73 19.66 0.53
CA PRO A 455 1.90 20.59 -0.22
C PRO A 455 2.09 22.04 0.29
N SER A 456 1.96 23.02 -0.61
CA SER A 456 2.06 24.45 -0.27
C SER A 456 0.75 25.03 0.30
N ASN A 457 0.08 24.32 1.21
CA ASN A 457 -1.21 24.69 1.79
C ASN A 457 -1.24 24.50 3.32
N ASP A 458 -2.36 24.92 3.95
CA ASP A 458 -2.51 24.93 5.42
C ASP A 458 -2.46 23.54 6.07
N ALA A 459 -2.65 22.46 5.29
CA ALA A 459 -2.54 21.08 5.78
C ALA A 459 -1.08 20.60 5.94
N LEU A 460 -0.09 21.34 5.42
CA LEU A 460 1.33 21.00 5.48
C LEU A 460 1.83 20.58 6.88
N PRO A 461 1.55 21.31 7.99
CA PRO A 461 2.13 20.97 9.29
C PRO A 461 1.57 19.67 9.85
N GLU A 462 0.29 19.39 9.61
CA GLU A 462 -0.37 18.14 10.02
C GLU A 462 0.09 16.96 9.16
N LYS A 463 0.23 17.16 7.85
CA LYS A 463 0.75 16.13 6.94
C LYS A 463 2.18 15.73 7.29
N VAL A 464 3.05 16.70 7.58
CA VAL A 464 4.42 16.42 8.06
C VAL A 464 4.40 15.71 9.41
N LEU A 465 3.50 16.07 10.34
CA LEU A 465 3.34 15.38 11.63
C LEU A 465 2.95 13.90 11.45
N ASN A 466 1.99 13.62 10.57
CA ASN A 466 1.53 12.26 10.25
C ASN A 466 2.64 11.43 9.57
N LEU A 467 3.33 12.01 8.57
CA LEU A 467 4.48 11.37 7.92
C LEU A 467 5.63 11.09 8.89
N CYS A 468 5.86 11.94 9.89
CA CYS A 468 6.89 11.73 10.91
C CYS A 468 6.55 10.62 11.91
N ASN A 469 5.26 10.39 12.15
CA ASN A 469 4.78 9.44 13.15
C ASN A 469 4.72 7.99 12.65
N ASP A 470 4.46 7.76 11.36
CA ASP A 470 4.56 6.42 10.78
C ASP A 470 6.02 5.99 10.58
N ALA A 471 6.32 4.73 10.96
CA ALA A 471 7.67 4.18 10.93
C ALA A 471 8.26 4.03 9.50
N ARG A 472 7.41 3.94 8.46
CA ARG A 472 7.81 3.81 7.05
C ARG A 472 7.79 5.15 6.35
N ALA A 473 6.73 5.95 6.50
CA ALA A 473 6.61 7.23 5.82
C ALA A 473 7.72 8.21 6.23
N ARG A 474 8.15 8.15 7.49
CA ARG A 474 9.31 8.92 7.97
C ARG A 474 10.61 8.53 7.27
N THR A 475 10.75 7.29 6.79
CA THR A 475 11.95 6.87 6.03
C THR A 475 12.05 7.61 4.71
N VAL A 476 10.93 7.76 3.98
CA VAL A 476 10.90 8.54 2.74
C VAL A 476 11.20 10.01 3.03
N LEU A 477 10.53 10.58 4.06
CA LEU A 477 10.63 12.00 4.42
C LEU A 477 12.05 12.44 4.82
N LEU A 478 12.73 11.66 5.67
CA LEU A 478 14.04 12.00 6.24
C LEU A 478 15.23 11.43 5.45
N TYR A 479 15.01 10.64 4.39
CA TYR A 479 16.08 10.04 3.59
C TYR A 479 17.16 11.05 3.12
N PRO A 480 16.82 12.27 2.64
CA PRO A 480 17.82 13.28 2.26
C PRO A 480 18.67 13.82 3.41
N PHE A 481 18.20 13.69 4.65
CA PHE A 481 18.86 14.21 5.86
C PHE A 481 19.65 13.13 6.61
N ALA A 482 19.15 11.89 6.59
CA ALA A 482 19.49 10.84 7.56
C ALA A 482 19.84 9.46 6.95
N ALA A 483 20.04 9.32 5.63
CA ALA A 483 20.31 8.02 4.98
C ALA A 483 21.45 7.17 5.62
N ASP A 484 22.48 7.80 6.17
CA ASP A 484 23.61 7.14 6.85
C ASP A 484 23.35 6.84 8.36
N ALA A 485 22.22 7.28 8.91
CA ALA A 485 21.94 7.20 10.33
C ALA A 485 21.53 5.78 10.76
N LYS A 486 22.36 5.14 11.59
CA LYS A 486 22.14 3.76 12.08
C LYS A 486 20.84 3.52 12.85
N TRP A 487 20.16 4.58 13.32
CA TRP A 487 18.90 4.49 14.04
C TRP A 487 17.66 4.61 13.14
N PHE A 488 17.85 4.99 11.87
CA PHE A 488 16.79 5.54 11.01
C PHE A 488 16.09 4.50 10.13
N LEU A 489 16.86 3.66 9.45
CA LEU A 489 16.34 2.57 8.61
C LEU A 489 16.40 1.24 9.37
N ASP A 490 15.33 0.46 9.32
CA ASP A 490 15.36 -0.94 9.76
C ASP A 490 16.25 -1.81 8.84
N ASP A 491 16.48 -3.06 9.24
CA ASP A 491 17.41 -3.94 8.55
C ASP A 491 16.92 -4.36 7.16
N ASN A 492 15.59 -4.50 6.92
CA ASN A 492 15.08 -4.89 5.60
C ASN A 492 15.16 -3.75 4.60
N THR A 493 14.76 -2.53 4.99
CA THR A 493 14.94 -1.34 4.15
C THR A 493 16.41 -1.05 3.88
N ARG A 494 17.31 -1.35 4.84
CA ARG A 494 18.76 -1.22 4.66
C ARG A 494 19.34 -2.25 3.69
N GLU A 495 18.93 -3.52 3.76
CA GLU A 495 19.29 -4.56 2.78
C GLU A 495 18.84 -4.17 1.37
N ARG A 496 17.58 -3.72 1.24
CA ARG A 496 16.97 -3.29 -0.03
C ARG A 496 17.67 -2.06 -0.63
N LEU A 497 18.09 -1.11 0.20
CA LEU A 497 18.89 0.04 -0.27
C LEU A 497 20.34 -0.35 -0.60
N ALA A 498 20.96 -1.29 0.10
CA ALA A 498 22.31 -1.76 -0.21
C ALA A 498 22.38 -2.42 -1.60
N GLU A 499 21.37 -3.21 -1.97
CA GLU A 499 21.19 -3.76 -3.33
C GLU A 499 21.15 -2.64 -4.39
N VAL A 500 20.31 -1.62 -4.17
CA VAL A 500 20.22 -0.45 -5.06
C VAL A 500 21.52 0.35 -5.11
N TYR A 501 22.24 0.50 -3.99
CA TYR A 501 23.51 1.24 -3.91
C TYR A 501 24.63 0.57 -4.71
N ALA A 502 24.74 -0.76 -4.68
CA ALA A 502 25.74 -1.50 -5.45
C ALA A 502 25.54 -1.40 -6.97
N ILE A 503 24.29 -1.25 -7.42
CA ILE A 503 23.94 -0.99 -8.83
C ILE A 503 24.22 0.48 -9.19
N ARG A 504 23.82 1.40 -8.31
CA ARG A 504 23.96 2.87 -8.45
C ARG A 504 25.37 3.32 -8.78
N GLU A 505 26.40 2.66 -8.24
CA GLU A 505 27.82 2.94 -8.54
C GLU A 505 28.16 2.82 -10.04
N LYS A 506 27.37 2.06 -10.81
CA LYS A 506 27.53 1.86 -12.26
C LYS A 506 26.53 2.68 -13.10
N THR A 507 25.42 3.12 -12.51
CA THR A 507 24.25 3.65 -13.25
C THR A 507 23.83 5.07 -12.86
N SER A 508 24.49 5.69 -11.88
CA SER A 508 24.32 7.09 -11.47
C SER A 508 25.65 7.82 -11.62
N LYS A 509 25.61 9.07 -12.11
CA LYS A 509 26.79 9.91 -12.35
C LYS A 509 26.98 10.98 -11.28
N LYS A 510 25.95 11.27 -10.49
CA LYS A 510 26.01 12.26 -9.40
C LYS A 510 26.41 11.57 -8.09
N ASP A 511 27.37 12.19 -7.40
CA ASP A 511 27.78 11.80 -6.03
C ASP A 511 26.55 11.67 -5.10
N PRO A 512 26.44 10.58 -4.30
CA PRO A 512 25.31 10.37 -3.41
C PRO A 512 25.03 11.53 -2.45
N ASN A 513 26.06 12.10 -1.82
CA ASN A 513 25.88 13.17 -0.84
C ASN A 513 25.37 14.46 -1.51
N THR A 514 25.92 14.81 -2.67
CA THR A 514 25.49 15.92 -3.52
C THR A 514 24.03 15.76 -3.96
N ARG A 515 23.61 14.55 -4.37
CA ARG A 515 22.21 14.27 -4.71
C ARG A 515 21.27 14.47 -3.52
N LEU A 516 21.61 13.96 -2.34
CA LEU A 516 20.78 14.16 -1.14
C LEU A 516 20.74 15.62 -0.70
N GLN A 517 21.87 16.35 -0.75
CA GLN A 517 21.94 17.79 -0.44
C GLN A 517 21.06 18.65 -1.37
N GLU A 518 21.06 18.38 -2.68
CA GLU A 518 20.20 19.09 -3.63
C GLU A 518 18.70 18.83 -3.36
N ILE A 519 18.33 17.61 -2.96
CA ILE A 519 16.95 17.27 -2.58
C ILE A 519 16.58 17.98 -1.28
N THR A 520 17.41 17.89 -0.24
CA THR A 520 17.27 18.61 1.04
C THR A 520 16.99 20.10 0.81
N LYS A 521 17.83 20.77 0.00
CA LYS A 521 17.68 22.20 -0.37
C LYS A 521 16.36 22.54 -1.05
N SER A 522 15.67 21.56 -1.64
CA SER A 522 14.36 21.74 -2.26
C SER A 522 13.18 21.60 -1.29
N ILE A 523 13.36 20.92 -0.16
CA ILE A 523 12.27 20.48 0.75
C ILE A 523 12.39 21.04 2.17
N GLU A 524 13.50 21.68 2.50
CA GLU A 524 13.79 22.11 3.88
C GLU A 524 12.91 23.27 4.34
N ALA A 525 12.57 24.22 3.46
CA ALA A 525 11.69 25.34 3.79
C ALA A 525 10.29 24.91 4.31
N PRO A 526 9.52 24.05 3.63
CA PRO A 526 8.24 23.56 4.16
C PRO A 526 8.38 22.73 5.44
N LEU A 527 9.48 22.00 5.63
CA LEU A 527 9.73 21.24 6.87
C LEU A 527 10.02 22.16 8.06
N LEU A 528 10.80 23.23 7.86
CA LEU A 528 11.00 24.27 8.87
C LEU A 528 9.70 25.00 9.21
N ASN A 529 8.86 25.31 8.21
CA ASN A 529 7.52 25.89 8.44
C ASN A 529 6.63 24.97 9.28
N ALA A 530 6.62 23.66 8.99
CA ALA A 530 5.87 22.68 9.76
C ALA A 530 6.35 22.63 11.23
N ILE A 531 7.66 22.64 11.46
CA ILE A 531 8.23 22.71 12.82
C ILE A 531 7.79 23.99 13.53
N THR A 532 7.95 25.17 12.93
CA THR A 532 7.51 26.45 13.53
C THR A 532 6.02 26.46 13.89
N ALA A 533 5.17 25.81 13.09
CA ALA A 533 3.73 25.76 13.31
C ALA A 533 3.28 24.72 14.36
N ARG A 534 4.01 23.62 14.57
CA ARG A 534 3.57 22.47 15.40
C ARG A 534 4.69 21.91 16.32
N ALA A 535 5.69 22.72 16.69
CA ALA A 535 6.87 22.28 17.45
C ALA A 535 6.53 21.51 18.74
N ALA A 536 5.49 21.91 19.47
CA ALA A 536 5.04 21.23 20.69
C ALA A 536 4.55 19.79 20.43
N ASP A 537 3.93 19.54 19.27
CA ASP A 537 3.44 18.21 18.90
C ASP A 537 4.61 17.33 18.45
N PHE A 538 5.52 17.85 17.60
CA PHE A 538 6.77 17.15 17.26
C PHE A 538 7.63 16.84 18.50
N ALA A 539 7.56 17.69 19.53
CA ALA A 539 8.27 17.51 20.78
C ALA A 539 7.66 16.42 21.70
N SER A 540 6.43 15.95 21.45
CA SER A 540 5.72 15.05 22.38
C SER A 540 6.05 13.56 22.19
N PHE A 541 6.85 13.18 21.19
CA PHE A 541 7.17 11.79 20.85
C PHE A 541 8.58 11.63 20.24
N THR A 542 9.21 10.47 20.44
CA THR A 542 10.59 10.18 19.99
C THR A 542 10.83 10.45 18.51
N PHE A 543 9.89 10.11 17.62
CA PHE A 543 10.11 10.27 16.18
C PHE A 543 10.08 11.74 15.73
N GLY A 544 9.25 12.60 16.34
CA GLY A 544 9.21 14.03 16.09
C GLY A 544 10.44 14.76 16.63
N LEU A 545 10.95 14.34 17.80
CA LEU A 545 12.21 14.83 18.37
C LEU A 545 13.43 14.46 17.51
N GLN A 546 13.45 13.23 16.95
CA GLN A 546 14.45 12.82 15.96
C GLN A 546 14.35 13.65 14.67
N PHE A 547 13.13 13.84 14.14
CA PHE A 547 12.87 14.66 12.96
C PHE A 547 13.37 16.10 13.13
N MET A 548 12.97 16.79 14.20
CA MET A 548 13.43 18.15 14.49
C MET A 548 14.97 18.22 14.60
N GLY A 549 15.61 17.26 15.27
CA GLY A 549 17.07 17.20 15.36
C GLY A 549 17.78 17.10 14.01
N GLU A 550 17.22 16.35 13.06
CA GLU A 550 17.79 16.19 11.71
C GLU A 550 17.53 17.42 10.82
N ILE A 551 16.30 17.96 10.81
CA ILE A 551 15.93 19.12 9.96
C ILE A 551 16.55 20.43 10.44
N LEU A 552 16.56 20.69 11.76
CA LEU A 552 17.06 21.96 12.31
C LEU A 552 18.57 22.10 12.16
N VAL A 553 19.31 20.97 12.18
CA VAL A 553 20.72 20.92 11.81
C VAL A 553 20.89 21.09 10.29
N GLY A 554 20.23 20.22 9.50
CA GLY A 554 19.90 20.46 8.09
C GLY A 554 21.04 20.92 7.16
N ALA A 555 20.69 21.74 6.16
CA ALA A 555 21.61 22.59 5.41
C ALA A 555 21.40 24.06 5.86
N PRO A 556 22.22 24.58 6.78
CA PRO A 556 21.95 25.83 7.51
C PRO A 556 21.90 27.09 6.64
N GLU A 557 22.47 27.03 5.43
CA GLU A 557 22.42 28.12 4.46
C GLU A 557 21.03 28.29 3.80
N VAL A 558 20.17 27.28 3.92
CA VAL A 558 18.79 27.29 3.40
C VAL A 558 17.85 27.93 4.41
N GLU A 559 17.10 28.93 3.95
CA GLU A 559 16.11 29.70 4.71
C GLU A 559 16.52 30.02 6.16
N PRO A 560 17.65 30.71 6.37
CA PRO A 560 18.21 30.95 7.71
C PRO A 560 17.28 31.78 8.62
N LYS A 561 16.36 32.57 8.04
CA LYS A 561 15.30 33.26 8.79
C LYS A 561 14.28 32.26 9.36
N THR A 562 13.71 31.43 8.49
CA THR A 562 12.73 30.39 8.85
C THR A 562 13.32 29.37 9.83
N ARG A 563 14.60 29.01 9.64
CA ARG A 563 15.34 28.17 10.58
C ARG A 563 15.49 28.83 11.95
N LYS A 564 15.83 30.12 12.00
CA LYS A 564 15.92 30.87 13.25
C LYS A 564 14.57 30.94 13.98
N GLU A 565 13.46 31.08 13.24
CA GLU A 565 12.11 31.05 13.79
C GLU A 565 11.78 29.67 14.40
N ALA A 566 12.03 28.58 13.68
CA ALA A 566 11.85 27.21 14.18
C ALA A 566 12.75 26.89 15.40
N LEU A 567 14.03 27.31 15.37
CA LEU A 567 14.98 27.17 16.48
C LEU A 567 14.55 27.97 17.72
N THR A 568 13.94 29.16 17.53
CA THR A 568 13.45 29.99 18.64
C THR A 568 12.29 29.31 19.36
N GLU A 569 11.35 28.71 18.62
CA GLU A 569 10.23 27.98 19.21
C GLU A 569 10.68 26.70 19.94
N VAL A 570 11.65 25.96 19.40
CA VAL A 570 12.26 24.81 20.09
C VAL A 570 13.06 25.24 21.34
N ALA A 571 13.67 26.43 21.34
CA ALA A 571 14.28 26.99 22.55
C ALA A 571 13.22 27.33 23.63
N ARG A 572 12.10 27.95 23.23
CA ARG A 572 10.97 28.27 24.12
C ARG A 572 10.35 27.02 24.76
N LEU A 573 10.31 25.91 24.03
CA LEU A 573 9.80 24.62 24.51
C LEU A 573 10.82 23.76 25.25
N SER A 574 12.08 24.21 25.39
CA SER A 574 13.21 23.39 25.85
C SER A 574 13.03 22.77 27.25
N GLN A 575 12.40 23.49 28.18
CA GLN A 575 12.05 22.95 29.51
C GLN A 575 11.01 21.83 29.40
N SER A 576 9.92 22.05 28.67
CA SER A 576 8.84 21.06 28.49
C SER A 576 9.31 19.80 27.73
N ILE A 577 10.26 19.97 26.79
CA ILE A 577 10.98 18.89 26.10
C ILE A 577 11.83 18.06 27.08
N LEU A 578 12.48 18.72 28.04
CA LEU A 578 13.34 18.04 29.02
C LEU A 578 12.51 17.29 30.07
N ASP A 579 11.47 17.93 30.60
CA ASP A 579 10.61 17.36 31.64
C ASP A 579 9.58 16.35 31.08
N ALA A 580 9.49 16.24 29.75
CA ALA A 580 8.43 15.51 29.02
C ALA A 580 7.02 15.88 29.49
N SER A 581 6.80 17.16 29.81
CA SER A 581 5.52 17.69 30.31
C SER A 581 4.51 18.03 29.21
N LEU A 582 4.88 17.79 27.94
CA LEU A 582 4.00 17.95 26.79
C LEU A 582 3.05 16.73 26.66
N PRO A 583 1.81 16.88 26.16
CA PRO A 583 0.87 15.76 25.99
C PRO A 583 1.43 14.70 25.04
N ALA A 584 1.97 13.61 25.60
CA ALA A 584 2.72 12.62 24.84
C ALA A 584 1.83 11.82 23.87
N SER A 585 2.11 11.93 22.57
CA SER A 585 1.45 11.14 21.52
C SER A 585 1.80 9.66 21.66
N GLY A 586 0.99 8.92 22.42
CA GLY A 586 1.13 7.47 22.63
C GLY A 586 1.90 7.02 23.89
N GLY A 587 2.12 7.89 24.87
CA GLY A 587 2.70 7.50 26.17
C GLY A 587 4.19 7.13 26.14
N ASP A 588 4.96 7.75 25.25
CA ASP A 588 6.37 7.44 25.00
C ASP A 588 7.32 7.86 26.14
N THR A 589 7.63 6.91 27.02
CA THR A 589 8.60 7.07 28.12
C THR A 589 10.06 7.34 27.70
N LYS A 590 10.38 7.36 26.39
CA LYS A 590 11.73 7.66 25.88
C LYS A 590 11.88 9.09 25.36
N ALA A 591 10.81 9.90 25.35
CA ALA A 591 10.82 11.28 24.85
C ALA A 591 11.92 12.13 25.52
N THR A 592 12.01 12.16 26.86
CA THR A 592 13.04 12.89 27.63
C THR A 592 14.46 12.63 27.12
N SER A 593 14.83 11.37 26.88
CA SER A 593 16.18 11.03 26.43
C SER A 593 16.46 11.49 25.00
N HIS A 594 15.44 11.54 24.14
CA HIS A 594 15.58 12.03 22.77
C HIS A 594 15.59 13.55 22.71
N GLY A 595 14.75 14.22 23.51
CA GLY A 595 14.75 15.69 23.65
C GLY A 595 16.08 16.21 24.19
N LYS A 596 16.61 15.60 25.24
CA LYS A 596 17.96 15.85 25.76
C LYS A 596 19.05 15.72 24.69
N ASN A 597 19.01 14.66 23.87
CA ASN A 597 19.98 14.44 22.80
C ASN A 597 19.80 15.44 21.63
N MET A 598 18.56 15.77 21.26
CA MET A 598 18.25 16.80 20.26
C MET A 598 18.77 18.17 20.70
N LEU A 599 18.36 18.65 21.89
CA LEU A 599 18.80 19.93 22.44
C LEU A 599 20.33 20.02 22.55
N LYS A 600 20.99 18.95 23.00
CA LYS A 600 22.47 18.84 22.99
C LYS A 600 23.05 19.01 21.59
N THR A 601 22.50 18.32 20.58
CA THR A 601 22.97 18.38 19.19
C THR A 601 22.82 19.78 18.59
N LEU A 602 21.70 20.46 18.87
CA LEU A 602 21.45 21.84 18.45
C LEU A 602 22.41 22.83 19.14
N VAL A 603 22.69 22.66 20.43
CA VAL A 603 23.68 23.48 21.18
C VAL A 603 25.10 23.27 20.66
N GLN A 604 25.48 22.03 20.30
CA GLN A 604 26.78 21.74 19.69
C GLN A 604 26.85 22.15 18.20
N GLY A 605 25.74 22.61 17.62
CA GLY A 605 25.71 23.19 16.27
C GLY A 605 25.91 22.19 15.13
N GLY A 606 25.75 20.88 15.35
CA GLY A 606 26.01 19.88 14.31
C GLY A 606 25.96 18.43 14.76
N LYS A 607 26.14 17.50 13.83
CA LYS A 607 26.07 16.04 14.07
C LYS A 607 27.41 15.51 14.60
N PHE A 608 27.36 14.47 15.44
CA PHE A 608 28.55 13.76 15.91
C PHE A 608 29.00 12.71 14.88
N ASP A 609 30.24 12.80 14.42
CA ASP A 609 30.87 11.78 13.57
C ASP A 609 31.59 10.72 14.42
N PRO A 610 31.18 9.44 14.37
CA PRO A 610 31.86 8.36 15.09
C PRO A 610 33.29 8.07 14.64
N LYS A 611 33.70 8.49 13.42
CA LYS A 611 35.05 8.24 12.88
C LYS A 611 36.08 9.19 13.51
N THR A 612 35.84 10.50 13.44
CA THR A 612 36.67 11.54 14.08
C THR A 612 36.42 11.68 15.58
N LYS A 613 35.31 11.14 16.09
CA LYS A 613 34.83 11.26 17.49
C LYS A 613 34.61 12.71 17.93
N LYS A 614 34.24 13.58 16.99
CA LYS A 614 33.92 14.99 17.22
C LYS A 614 32.52 15.30 16.70
N VAL A 615 31.95 16.41 17.19
CA VAL A 615 30.86 17.09 16.46
C VAL A 615 31.48 17.81 15.27
N VAL A 616 30.81 17.77 14.12
CA VAL A 616 31.12 18.58 12.95
C VAL A 616 30.09 19.72 12.91
N PRO A 617 30.45 20.96 13.30
CA PRO A 617 29.52 22.08 13.28
C PRO A 617 29.11 22.43 11.85
N VAL A 618 27.83 22.79 11.66
CA VAL A 618 27.33 23.25 10.36
C VAL A 618 27.68 24.72 10.14
N THR A 619 27.83 25.12 8.87
CA THR A 619 28.19 26.49 8.47
C THR A 619 27.15 27.04 7.49
N PRO A 620 26.44 28.15 7.79
CA PRO A 620 26.56 28.99 8.98
C PRO A 620 26.17 28.30 10.30
N ALA A 621 26.69 28.80 11.42
CA ALA A 621 26.39 28.26 12.75
C ALA A 621 24.94 28.55 13.17
N LEU A 622 24.29 27.58 13.82
CA LEU A 622 22.86 27.62 14.16
C LEU A 622 22.46 28.74 15.15
N GLY A 623 23.39 29.21 15.99
CA GLY A 623 23.13 30.22 17.04
C GLY A 623 22.21 29.74 18.19
N PHE A 624 21.79 28.47 18.19
CA PHE A 624 20.84 27.93 19.18
C PHE A 624 21.33 28.01 20.63
N ALA A 625 22.65 28.00 20.86
CA ALA A 625 23.24 28.18 22.19
C ALA A 625 22.80 29.50 22.87
N ASP A 626 22.77 30.60 22.12
CA ASP A 626 22.31 31.91 22.63
C ASP A 626 20.79 31.99 22.80
N MET A 627 20.03 31.31 21.94
CA MET A 627 18.56 31.21 22.05
C MET A 627 18.19 30.43 23.31
N LEU A 628 18.79 29.25 23.50
CA LEU A 628 18.56 28.41 24.68
C LEU A 628 19.00 29.13 25.97
N TRP A 629 20.14 29.82 25.97
CA TRP A 629 20.60 30.57 27.15
C TRP A 629 19.64 31.72 27.52
N ALA A 630 18.97 32.36 26.56
CA ALA A 630 17.98 33.39 26.85
C ALA A 630 16.84 32.86 27.73
N GLU A 631 16.40 31.63 27.48
CA GLU A 631 15.33 30.95 28.21
C GLU A 631 15.82 30.34 29.54
N ILE A 632 16.87 29.50 29.52
CA ILE A 632 17.21 28.64 30.67
C ILE A 632 18.05 29.32 31.76
N LYS A 633 18.52 30.56 31.56
CA LYS A 633 19.45 31.27 32.47
C LYS A 633 19.02 31.35 33.94
N SER A 634 17.71 31.38 34.23
CA SER A 634 17.19 31.39 35.60
C SER A 634 17.27 30.02 36.29
N ASN A 635 17.13 28.94 35.52
CA ASN A 635 16.97 27.56 36.02
C ASN A 635 18.21 26.70 35.70
N VAL A 636 19.33 27.31 35.30
CA VAL A 636 20.55 26.63 34.83
C VAL A 636 21.12 25.64 35.86
N ILE A 637 20.90 25.87 37.15
CA ILE A 637 21.35 24.95 38.21
C ILE A 637 20.52 23.66 38.21
N ASP A 638 19.22 23.75 38.00
CA ASP A 638 18.32 22.60 37.99
C ASP A 638 18.56 21.77 36.71
N TRP A 639 18.82 22.44 35.59
CA TRP A 639 19.36 21.80 34.38
C TRP A 639 20.70 21.10 34.63
N ALA A 640 21.66 21.78 35.27
CA ALA A 640 23.00 21.25 35.51
C ALA A 640 23.04 20.06 36.50
N THR A 641 22.06 19.98 37.40
CA THR A 641 21.95 18.93 38.42
C THR A 641 20.99 17.79 38.04
N GLY A 642 20.02 18.04 37.16
CA GLY A 642 19.06 17.05 36.63
C GLY A 642 19.42 16.50 35.24
N GLU A 643 18.38 16.11 34.49
CA GLU A 643 18.53 15.49 33.18
C GLU A 643 19.21 16.40 32.15
N GLY A 644 19.03 17.72 32.24
CA GLY A 644 19.60 18.72 31.32
C GLY A 644 21.13 18.85 31.37
N SER A 645 21.79 18.16 32.30
CA SER A 645 23.20 18.37 32.65
C SER A 645 24.17 18.27 31.47
N PHE A 646 23.96 17.32 30.57
CA PHE A 646 24.77 17.18 29.35
C PHE A 646 24.49 18.24 28.27
N VAL A 647 23.34 18.91 28.32
CA VAL A 647 23.07 20.10 27.50
C VAL A 647 23.83 21.31 28.05
N ILE A 648 23.93 21.45 29.38
CA ILE A 648 24.77 22.49 30.01
C ILE A 648 26.26 22.23 29.76
N VAL A 649 26.73 20.98 29.83
CA VAL A 649 28.11 20.62 29.41
C VAL A 649 28.36 21.06 27.97
N ALA A 650 27.46 20.70 27.04
CA ALA A 650 27.55 21.14 25.66
C ALA A 650 27.55 22.66 25.51
N LEU A 651 26.78 23.40 26.32
CA LEU A 651 26.74 24.87 26.30
C LEU A 651 28.07 25.49 26.74
N THR A 652 28.80 24.89 27.69
CA THR A 652 30.17 25.32 28.02
C THR A 652 31.18 25.04 26.90
N GLU A 653 30.90 24.05 26.05
CA GLU A 653 31.82 23.58 25.00
C GLU A 653 31.55 24.25 23.64
N ALA A 654 30.29 24.54 23.30
CA ALA A 654 29.81 25.03 22.02
C ALA A 654 30.69 26.11 21.37
N GLU A 655 31.21 25.85 20.18
CA GLU A 655 32.02 26.81 19.43
C GLU A 655 31.14 27.98 18.94
N GLY A 656 31.64 29.21 19.04
CA GLY A 656 30.89 30.44 18.71
C GLY A 656 29.97 30.99 19.82
N PHE A 657 29.68 30.25 20.90
CA PHE A 657 28.86 30.78 22.00
C PHE A 657 29.67 31.72 22.91
N GLU A 658 29.32 33.02 22.93
CA GLU A 658 30.07 34.06 23.66
C GLU A 658 29.84 34.00 25.19
N LYS A 659 28.62 33.66 25.63
CA LYS A 659 28.19 33.81 27.02
C LYS A 659 28.63 32.68 27.96
N LYS A 660 29.61 31.87 27.56
CA LYS A 660 30.23 30.81 28.38
C LYS A 660 30.65 31.29 29.77
N SER A 661 31.18 32.52 29.86
CA SER A 661 31.59 33.09 31.15
C SER A 661 30.41 33.38 32.08
N GLU A 662 29.21 33.66 31.56
CA GLU A 662 27.99 33.83 32.34
C GLU A 662 27.50 32.50 32.89
N VAL A 663 27.49 31.45 32.06
CA VAL A 663 27.12 30.07 32.46
C VAL A 663 28.02 29.61 33.62
N LEU A 664 29.34 29.73 33.47
CA LEU A 664 30.29 29.35 34.53
C LEU A 664 30.13 30.21 35.80
N LYS A 665 29.85 31.51 35.67
CA LYS A 665 29.54 32.38 36.83
C LYS A 665 28.25 31.97 37.54
N ALA A 666 27.21 31.58 36.80
CA ALA A 666 25.95 31.09 37.38
C ALA A 666 26.16 29.77 38.13
N LEU A 667 26.83 28.79 37.48
CA LEU A 667 27.19 27.50 38.09
C LEU A 667 28.04 27.65 39.37
N LYS A 668 28.92 28.66 39.45
CA LYS A 668 29.72 28.94 40.65
C LYS A 668 28.91 29.46 41.85
N LYS A 669 27.79 30.15 41.64
CA LYS A 669 26.96 30.68 42.75
C LYS A 669 26.39 29.57 43.63
N ASP A 670 25.89 28.51 42.99
CA ASP A 670 25.25 27.36 43.64
C ASP A 670 26.15 26.11 43.63
N LYS A 671 27.49 26.27 43.64
CA LYS A 671 28.45 25.15 43.54
C LYS A 671 28.14 23.98 44.49
N LYS A 672 27.64 24.27 45.70
CA LYS A 672 27.21 23.25 46.69
C LYS A 672 26.09 22.33 46.19
N LYS A 673 25.11 22.83 45.41
CA LYS A 673 24.06 22.00 44.79
C LYS A 673 24.66 21.11 43.70
N LEU A 674 25.59 21.64 42.92
CA LEU A 674 26.29 20.90 41.87
C LEU A 674 27.19 19.80 42.45
N GLU A 675 27.89 20.07 43.56
CA GLU A 675 28.66 19.10 44.35
C GLU A 675 27.77 17.99 44.94
N ALA A 676 26.60 18.34 45.49
CA ALA A 676 25.64 17.36 45.99
C ALA A 676 25.09 16.46 44.86
N ALA A 677 24.71 17.04 43.72
CA ALA A 677 24.19 16.28 42.58
C ALA A 677 25.24 15.40 41.90
N ALA A 678 26.51 15.85 41.87
CA ALA A 678 27.65 15.11 41.31
C ALA A 678 27.91 13.77 42.01
N GLY A 679 27.65 13.71 43.33
CA GLY A 679 27.88 12.53 44.16
C GLY A 679 29.37 12.23 44.43
N PRO A 680 29.66 11.19 45.23
CA PRO A 680 31.04 10.81 45.56
C PRO A 680 31.82 10.41 44.29
N ALA A 681 33.03 10.94 44.16
CA ALA A 681 33.91 10.65 43.03
C ALA A 681 34.38 9.19 43.03
N LYS A 682 34.50 8.59 41.84
CA LYS A 682 35.02 7.23 41.66
C LYS A 682 36.51 7.19 42.06
N PRO A 683 36.95 6.28 42.95
CA PRO A 683 38.38 6.08 43.22
C PRO A 683 39.13 5.73 41.93
N LYS A 684 40.30 6.34 41.70
CA LYS A 684 41.02 6.25 40.41
C LYS A 684 41.74 4.91 40.18
N ASP A 685 41.90 4.08 41.21
CA ASP A 685 42.75 2.88 41.19
C ASP A 685 42.02 1.53 41.00
N ALA A 686 40.76 1.56 40.55
CA ALA A 686 39.96 0.34 40.37
C ALA A 686 40.25 -0.45 39.07
N ASP A 687 41.03 0.10 38.13
CA ASP A 687 40.97 -0.27 36.71
C ASP A 687 42.07 -1.24 36.22
N LYS A 688 42.58 -2.12 37.09
CA LYS A 688 43.69 -3.04 36.76
C LYS A 688 43.46 -4.54 37.03
N ASN A 689 42.33 -4.97 37.60
CA ASN A 689 42.03 -6.41 37.73
C ASN A 689 40.53 -6.73 37.72
N ALA A 690 39.98 -6.93 36.51
CA ALA A 690 38.64 -7.47 36.29
C ALA A 690 38.64 -8.52 35.16
N LYS A 691 39.33 -9.65 35.37
CA LYS A 691 39.22 -10.81 34.46
C LYS A 691 37.80 -11.40 34.51
N LYS A 692 37.36 -11.96 33.38
CA LYS A 692 36.04 -12.56 33.10
C LYS A 692 35.43 -13.31 34.31
N GLY A 693 34.36 -12.78 34.88
CA GLY A 693 33.43 -13.47 35.79
C GLY A 693 32.10 -13.77 35.11
N LYS A 694 31.34 -14.76 35.62
CA LYS A 694 30.05 -15.18 35.05
C LYS A 694 28.92 -14.16 35.28
N LYS A 695 27.88 -14.21 34.43
CA LYS A 695 26.55 -13.67 34.76
C LYS A 695 26.05 -14.34 36.05
N GLY A 696 25.45 -13.57 36.95
CA GLY A 696 24.69 -14.11 38.08
C GLY A 696 25.08 -13.59 39.46
N ASP A 697 25.14 -12.26 39.64
CA ASP A 697 24.85 -11.64 40.94
C ASP A 697 24.49 -10.17 40.75
N LYS A 698 23.40 -9.71 41.38
CA LYS A 698 23.12 -8.29 41.56
C LYS A 698 23.74 -7.86 42.89
N LYS A 699 24.83 -7.11 42.84
CA LYS A 699 25.20 -6.23 43.95
C LYS A 699 24.54 -4.87 43.74
N ASP A 700 23.99 -4.31 44.80
CA ASP A 700 23.38 -2.99 44.76
C ASP A 700 24.43 -1.92 44.46
N ASP A 701 24.31 -1.30 43.29
CA ASP A 701 25.12 -0.15 42.88
C ASP A 701 24.69 1.05 43.73
N ALA A 702 25.60 1.56 44.58
CA ALA A 702 25.36 2.81 45.31
C ALA A 702 25.01 3.95 44.32
N PRO A 703 24.08 4.87 44.66
CA PRO A 703 23.51 5.82 43.71
C PRO A 703 24.61 6.67 43.04
N ARG A 704 24.85 6.41 41.75
CA ARG A 704 25.88 7.09 40.96
C ARG A 704 25.40 8.51 40.64
N GLY A 705 25.93 9.50 41.36
CA GLY A 705 25.62 10.91 41.15
C GLY A 705 25.89 11.39 39.73
N ASN A 706 25.25 12.51 39.36
CA ASN A 706 25.12 13.00 38.00
C ASN A 706 26.47 13.21 37.31
N ALA A 707 26.66 12.53 36.16
CA ALA A 707 27.89 12.58 35.40
C ALA A 707 28.12 13.92 34.70
N GLY A 708 27.05 14.61 34.25
CA GLY A 708 27.15 15.95 33.70
C GLY A 708 27.54 16.97 34.77
N ALA A 709 26.95 16.87 35.97
CA ALA A 709 27.33 17.72 37.11
C ALA A 709 28.81 17.57 37.48
N ARG A 710 29.37 16.35 37.44
CA ARG A 710 30.81 16.11 37.63
C ARG A 710 31.68 16.78 36.57
N ILE A 711 31.34 16.64 35.29
CA ILE A 711 32.05 17.29 34.18
C ILE A 711 31.96 18.83 34.28
N LEU A 712 30.85 19.38 34.79
CA LEU A 712 30.72 20.80 35.04
C LEU A 712 31.61 21.27 36.19
N LEU A 713 31.70 20.53 37.31
CA LEU A 713 32.62 20.83 38.42
C LEU A 713 34.09 20.83 37.99
N GLU A 714 34.48 19.94 37.07
CA GLU A 714 35.83 19.91 36.48
C GLU A 714 36.13 21.15 35.60
N LYS A 715 35.12 21.98 35.28
CA LYS A 715 35.23 23.24 34.51
C LYS A 715 35.05 24.51 35.36
N LEU A 716 34.84 24.40 36.68
CA LEU A 716 34.62 25.56 37.59
C LEU A 716 35.88 25.98 38.36
#